data_AF-A0A6J1DGI8-F1
#
_entry.id   AF-A0A6J1DGI8-F1
#
_cell.length_a   1.000
_cell.length_b   1.000
_cell.length_c   1.000
_cell.angle_alpha   90.00
_cell.angle_beta   90.00
_cell.angle_gamma   90.00
#
_symmetry.space_group_name_H-M   'P 1'
#
loop_
_entity.id
_entity.type
_entity.pdbx_description
1 polymer ?
#
loop_
_entity_poly.entity_id
_entity_poly.type
_entity_poly.pdbx_seq_one_letter_code
_entity_poly.pdbx_strand_id
1 'polypeptide(L)'
;MESTGETEPEFPAFPYKPYSIQLEFMKALYNSLNKGGISMLESPTGTGKTLSIICSALQWVADQRKKQNGEIQDGHGKTGTNGSQFNSDDEPDWMREFVVSKDHHIRENNSKKKEFGVGLERHHKKGCKDNYQNLFPQEEEDHCNMREQKNMKASKDSLEMDDQEFLVEDYESDDEGTLISGKSKRKVNEVSISSSSDDEEEQDESNEEEKLKVYFCSRTHSQLSQFIKELRKTIFANELNVICLGSRKNFCINEEVLKLGNATHINERCLELQKKKTTQTSKTKKLGGAGKMRRTKASSGCPMLRNPKLQKNFRSQISQREALDIEDLVHLGRNLGTCPYYGSRSMVQAADLIVLPYQSLLSKSSRESLGLVLKNNIIIIDEAHNLADSLISMYDSRITYSQLENVQQQMERYFERFRSLLGPGNRRYIQTLIIVTRALLKILHNEKEASYVEPCQNNTSGKKGTLDYAMAINEFLFSLNIDNINFVKLLQYMKESNIVHKVIGYGERMVSLRNGTGVSTSGDCYEKESTLSSFRALADMLLSLINFDGDGRIIISKNRRTCSGECGGYIKFVMLTGEKIFSEVVNQARAVVLAGGTLQPIEETRERLIPWLLPSQLNFFSCSHIVPPESILPMAVSSGPSGQPFDFSYNTRSSSAIVKELGLLLCNLVTVVPEGIVVFFSSFDYEEQVYGAWKASGILDRIMKKKRIFREPRKNTDVESVLREYKENIDGLCSKDPKQNIPSASGALLLAVVGGKISEGINLSDGMGRCIVMVGLPYPSPSDIELMERVKHIEILGNSNSIKSSKFYNEVPSGDVEIGLEILRSCKRGKEYYENLCMKAVNQSIGRAIRHINDYAAILLVDGRYASNSSKRSFSHPADKLPKWIKDCLISSTENYGEVHRRLSSFFTHNI
;
A
#
# COMPACT_ATOMS: atom_id res chain seq x y z
N MET A 1 27.93 4.48 -39.76
CA MET A 1 27.69 4.10 -38.35
C MET A 1 29.05 3.73 -37.77
N GLU A 2 29.69 4.67 -37.09
CA GLU A 2 30.91 4.37 -36.35
C GLU A 2 30.51 3.91 -34.96
N SER A 3 31.03 2.76 -34.53
CA SER A 3 30.76 2.21 -33.20
C SER A 3 31.64 2.91 -32.17
N THR A 4 31.05 3.78 -31.35
CA THR A 4 31.69 4.26 -30.13
C THR A 4 32.04 3.07 -29.25
N GLY A 5 33.32 2.89 -28.94
CA GLY A 5 33.86 1.71 -28.25
C GLY A 5 33.55 1.66 -26.76
N GLU A 6 32.27 1.62 -26.39
CA GLU A 6 31.88 1.22 -25.03
C GLU A 6 32.18 -0.26 -24.84
N THR A 7 33.04 -0.58 -23.87
CA THR A 7 33.25 -1.96 -23.39
C THR A 7 31.94 -2.52 -22.86
N GLU A 8 31.57 -3.74 -23.26
CA GLU A 8 30.35 -4.38 -22.73
C GLU A 8 30.40 -4.48 -21.19
N PRO A 9 29.28 -4.23 -20.47
CA PRO A 9 29.28 -4.35 -19.02
C PRO A 9 29.38 -5.81 -18.60
N GLU A 10 30.39 -6.11 -17.78
CA GLU A 10 30.59 -7.40 -17.13
C GLU A 10 29.89 -7.43 -15.75
N PHE A 11 29.46 -8.62 -15.32
CA PHE A 11 28.74 -8.82 -14.06
C PHE A 11 29.44 -9.84 -13.14
N PRO A 12 30.69 -9.58 -12.71
CA PRO A 12 31.51 -10.54 -11.94
C PRO A 12 30.92 -10.88 -10.57
N ALA A 13 30.02 -10.04 -10.03
CA ALA A 13 29.30 -10.28 -8.79
C ALA A 13 28.22 -11.38 -8.87
N PHE A 14 27.92 -11.91 -10.06
CA PHE A 14 26.92 -12.97 -10.24
C PHE A 14 27.47 -14.33 -9.74
N PRO A 15 26.87 -14.97 -8.72
CA PRO A 15 27.49 -16.10 -7.99
C PRO A 15 27.52 -17.45 -8.73
N TYR A 16 27.13 -17.48 -9.99
CA TYR A 16 27.05 -18.67 -10.84
C TYR A 16 27.47 -18.30 -12.26
N LYS A 17 27.59 -19.28 -13.17
CA LYS A 17 27.64 -18.94 -14.61
C LYS A 17 26.23 -18.48 -15.06
N PRO A 18 26.04 -17.23 -15.49
CA PRO A 18 24.72 -16.75 -15.88
C PRO A 18 24.27 -17.36 -17.22
N TYR A 19 22.96 -17.54 -17.38
CA TYR A 19 22.34 -17.92 -18.65
C TYR A 19 22.33 -16.74 -19.63
N SER A 20 22.24 -16.99 -20.95
CA SER A 20 22.18 -15.93 -21.98
C SER A 20 21.08 -14.90 -21.69
N ILE A 21 19.87 -15.36 -21.40
CA ILE A 21 18.72 -14.50 -21.03
C ILE A 21 18.95 -13.65 -19.77
N GLN A 22 19.83 -14.09 -18.85
CA GLN A 22 20.19 -13.31 -17.67
C GLN A 22 21.21 -12.22 -18.04
N LEU A 23 22.19 -12.54 -18.89
CA LEU A 23 23.11 -11.53 -19.44
C LEU A 23 22.36 -10.48 -20.26
N GLU A 24 21.39 -10.89 -21.08
CA GLU A 24 20.52 -9.98 -21.83
C GLU A 24 19.70 -9.07 -20.90
N PHE A 25 19.06 -9.62 -19.86
CA PHE A 25 18.36 -8.82 -18.85
C PHE A 25 19.28 -7.85 -18.11
N MET A 26 20.46 -8.31 -17.69
CA MET A 26 21.42 -7.49 -16.96
C MET A 26 21.98 -6.35 -17.82
N LYS A 27 22.27 -6.60 -19.10
CA LYS A 27 22.63 -5.57 -20.08
C LYS A 27 21.47 -4.60 -20.32
N ALA A 28 20.23 -5.08 -20.47
CA ALA A 28 19.05 -4.24 -20.67
C ALA A 28 18.77 -3.31 -19.46
N LEU A 29 18.92 -3.82 -18.24
CA LEU A 29 18.79 -3.04 -17.00
C LEU A 29 19.94 -2.03 -16.86
N TYR A 30 21.20 -2.45 -17.00
CA TYR A 30 22.37 -1.55 -16.95
C TYR A 30 22.27 -0.42 -17.98
N ASN A 31 21.83 -0.71 -19.21
CA ASN A 31 21.62 0.28 -20.26
C ASN A 31 20.40 1.20 -19.99
N SER A 32 19.38 0.71 -19.29
CA SER A 32 18.26 1.53 -18.81
C SER A 32 18.73 2.50 -17.72
N LEU A 33 19.59 2.04 -16.79
CA LEU A 33 20.19 2.90 -15.77
C LEU A 33 21.15 3.92 -16.40
N ASN A 34 21.92 3.59 -17.43
CA ASN A 34 22.71 4.58 -18.17
C ASN A 34 21.82 5.70 -18.74
N LYS A 35 20.74 5.35 -19.47
CA LYS A 35 19.83 6.32 -20.10
C LYS A 35 19.00 7.16 -19.12
N GLY A 36 18.63 6.60 -17.97
CA GLY A 36 17.69 7.24 -17.05
C GLY A 36 16.23 7.18 -17.52
N GLY A 37 15.35 7.90 -16.82
CA GLY A 37 13.92 7.90 -17.12
C GLY A 37 13.21 6.61 -16.66
N ILE A 38 12.14 6.21 -17.36
CA ILE A 38 11.36 5.01 -17.00
C ILE A 38 11.59 3.83 -17.95
N SER A 39 11.68 2.64 -17.37
CA SER A 39 11.84 1.36 -18.08
C SER A 39 10.94 0.27 -17.49
N MET A 40 10.45 -0.63 -18.34
CA MET A 40 9.65 -1.80 -17.96
C MET A 40 10.38 -3.07 -18.38
N LEU A 41 10.71 -3.93 -17.43
CA LEU A 41 11.55 -5.12 -17.65
C LEU A 41 10.81 -6.38 -17.23
N GLU A 42 10.40 -7.18 -18.20
CA GLU A 42 9.76 -8.48 -17.98
C GLU A 42 10.80 -9.61 -17.98
N SER A 43 10.77 -10.43 -16.94
CA SER A 43 11.69 -11.56 -16.78
C SER A 43 10.92 -12.74 -16.17
N PRO A 44 10.58 -13.78 -16.96
CA PRO A 44 9.68 -14.86 -16.53
C PRO A 44 10.10 -15.55 -15.23
N THR A 45 9.14 -16.22 -14.58
CA THR A 45 9.41 -16.98 -13.35
C THR A 45 10.50 -18.04 -13.55
N GLY A 46 11.31 -18.28 -12.53
CA GLY A 46 12.41 -19.27 -12.58
C GLY A 46 13.68 -18.82 -13.28
N THR A 47 13.66 -17.71 -14.03
CA THR A 47 14.84 -17.18 -14.76
C THR A 47 15.91 -16.53 -13.88
N GLY A 48 15.71 -16.42 -12.56
CA GLY A 48 16.64 -15.74 -11.65
C GLY A 48 16.55 -14.20 -11.68
N LYS A 49 15.40 -13.64 -12.07
CA LYS A 49 15.08 -12.19 -12.10
C LYS A 49 15.72 -11.40 -10.95
N THR A 50 15.43 -11.74 -9.68
CA THR A 50 15.88 -10.98 -8.50
C THR A 50 17.39 -10.86 -8.41
N LEU A 51 18.12 -11.96 -8.66
CA LEU A 51 19.58 -11.98 -8.68
C LEU A 51 20.15 -11.17 -9.86
N SER A 52 19.48 -11.21 -11.01
CA SER A 52 19.84 -10.42 -12.20
C SER A 52 19.64 -8.91 -11.97
N ILE A 53 18.56 -8.53 -11.28
CA ILE A 53 18.32 -7.14 -10.83
C ILE A 53 19.43 -6.68 -9.88
N ILE A 54 19.74 -7.48 -8.84
CA ILE A 54 20.81 -7.19 -7.88
C ILE A 54 22.14 -6.98 -8.60
N CYS A 55 22.55 -7.94 -9.43
CA CYS A 55 23.87 -7.91 -10.04
C CYS A 55 24.04 -6.74 -11.01
N SER A 56 23.05 -6.45 -11.85
CA SER A 56 23.17 -5.34 -12.82
C SER A 56 23.02 -3.95 -12.19
N ALA A 57 22.09 -3.77 -11.24
CA ALA A 57 21.86 -2.47 -10.62
C ALA A 57 22.98 -2.06 -9.65
N LEU A 58 23.49 -2.99 -8.85
CA LEU A 58 24.55 -2.68 -7.88
C LEU A 58 25.94 -2.60 -8.54
N GLN A 59 26.19 -3.38 -9.60
CA GLN A 59 27.36 -3.20 -10.47
C GLN A 59 27.36 -1.78 -11.09
N TRP A 60 26.22 -1.34 -11.63
CA TRP A 60 26.09 0.03 -12.16
C TRP A 60 26.44 1.10 -11.12
N VAL A 61 25.94 0.98 -9.88
CA VAL A 61 26.28 1.90 -8.78
C VAL A 61 27.77 1.86 -8.43
N ALA A 62 28.37 0.68 -8.37
CA ALA A 62 29.80 0.52 -8.10
C ALA A 62 30.66 1.16 -9.22
N ASP A 63 30.22 1.05 -10.47
CA ASP A 63 30.96 1.59 -11.62
C ASP A 63 30.80 3.11 -11.76
N GLN A 64 29.63 3.70 -11.43
CA GLN A 64 29.52 5.16 -11.31
C GLN A 64 30.42 5.71 -10.19
N ARG A 65 30.50 5.04 -9.04
CA ARG A 65 31.39 5.43 -7.93
C ARG A 65 32.87 5.39 -8.34
N LYS A 66 33.28 4.39 -9.12
CA LYS A 66 34.65 4.32 -9.69
C LYS A 66 34.92 5.47 -10.66
N LYS A 67 33.95 5.84 -11.51
CA LYS A 67 34.06 6.99 -12.43
C LYS A 67 34.23 8.30 -11.67
N GLN A 68 33.33 8.60 -10.73
CA GLN A 68 33.39 9.80 -9.88
C GLN A 68 34.73 9.89 -9.14
N ASN A 69 35.16 8.80 -8.49
CA ASN A 69 36.45 8.77 -7.77
C ASN A 69 37.67 8.89 -8.71
N GLY A 70 37.57 8.41 -9.96
CA GLY A 70 38.63 8.51 -10.97
C GLY A 70 38.77 9.91 -11.56
N GLU A 71 37.65 10.56 -11.88
CA GLU A 71 37.59 11.94 -12.37
C GLU A 71 38.18 12.92 -11.35
N ILE A 72 37.97 12.67 -10.04
CA ILE A 72 38.59 13.41 -8.94
C ILE A 72 40.12 13.20 -8.85
N GLN A 73 40.65 12.05 -9.28
CA GLN A 73 42.10 11.77 -9.24
C GLN A 73 42.87 12.28 -10.46
N ASP A 74 42.32 12.16 -11.67
CA ASP A 74 42.99 12.65 -12.89
C ASP A 74 43.15 14.18 -12.89
N GLY A 75 42.32 14.92 -12.12
CA GLY A 75 42.45 16.36 -11.89
C GLY A 75 43.67 16.81 -11.07
N HIS A 76 44.44 15.89 -10.49
CA HIS A 76 45.63 16.18 -9.66
C HIS A 76 46.87 15.32 -10.02
N GLY A 77 46.89 14.69 -11.21
CA GLY A 77 47.79 13.56 -11.52
C GLY A 77 48.89 13.74 -12.57
N LYS A 78 49.19 14.94 -13.11
CA LYS A 78 50.10 15.09 -14.28
C LYS A 78 51.20 16.16 -14.15
N THR A 79 52.22 15.86 -13.34
CA THR A 79 53.55 16.53 -13.38
C THR A 79 54.68 15.48 -13.46
N GLY A 80 54.83 14.87 -14.63
CA GLY A 80 55.96 13.99 -14.97
C GLY A 80 56.72 14.52 -16.19
N THR A 81 57.99 14.85 -16.03
CA THR A 81 58.80 15.55 -17.05
C THR A 81 59.22 14.69 -18.23
N ASN A 82 59.03 15.16 -19.46
CA ASN A 82 60.04 15.18 -20.54
C ASN A 82 59.51 15.85 -21.84
N GLY A 83 60.36 16.62 -22.53
CA GLY A 83 60.27 16.78 -24.00
C GLY A 83 59.45 17.93 -24.62
N SER A 84 59.97 19.15 -24.54
CA SER A 84 59.96 20.19 -25.62
C SER A 84 58.66 20.61 -26.36
N GLN A 85 58.37 21.92 -26.21
CA GLN A 85 58.10 22.93 -27.26
C GLN A 85 56.66 23.49 -27.50
N PHE A 86 56.64 24.84 -27.44
CA PHE A 86 55.64 25.84 -27.87
C PHE A 86 54.41 26.15 -27.00
N ASN A 87 54.11 27.46 -26.95
CA ASN A 87 53.18 28.12 -26.05
C ASN A 87 51.97 28.69 -26.81
N SER A 88 50.88 28.94 -26.08
CA SER A 88 50.24 30.26 -26.04
C SER A 88 49.37 30.39 -24.78
N ASP A 89 49.69 31.34 -23.90
CA ASP A 89 48.83 31.73 -22.79
C ASP A 89 47.58 32.48 -23.28
N ASP A 90 46.44 32.31 -22.61
CA ASP A 90 45.41 33.35 -22.44
C ASP A 90 44.33 32.88 -21.42
N GLU A 91 44.59 33.09 -20.12
CA GLU A 91 43.55 33.03 -19.08
C GLU A 91 43.77 34.15 -18.03
N PRO A 92 42.80 35.06 -17.81
CA PRO A 92 43.05 36.35 -17.16
C PRO A 92 43.09 36.32 -15.61
N ASP A 93 43.85 37.26 -15.04
CA ASP A 93 44.31 37.28 -13.64
C ASP A 93 43.25 37.25 -12.52
N TRP A 94 41.96 37.52 -12.80
CA TRP A 94 40.92 37.54 -11.76
C TRP A 94 40.70 36.18 -11.07
N MET A 95 41.22 35.09 -11.64
CA MET A 95 41.14 33.74 -11.06
C MET A 95 42.25 33.45 -10.02
N ARG A 96 43.26 34.31 -9.87
CA ARG A 96 44.46 34.02 -9.06
C ARG A 96 44.37 34.37 -7.57
N GLU A 97 43.35 35.12 -7.14
CA GLU A 97 43.38 35.82 -5.84
C GLU A 97 42.59 35.15 -4.69
N PHE A 98 41.90 34.03 -4.92
CA PHE A 98 40.92 33.48 -3.94
C PHE A 98 41.33 32.18 -3.20
N VAL A 99 42.49 31.59 -3.51
CA VAL A 99 42.85 30.22 -3.06
C VAL A 99 43.90 30.20 -1.92
N VAL A 100 44.53 31.33 -1.57
CA VAL A 100 45.62 31.38 -0.58
C VAL A 100 45.35 32.38 0.56
N SER A 101 44.42 32.06 1.47
CA SER A 101 44.36 32.61 2.84
C SER A 101 43.27 31.95 3.71
N LYS A 102 43.52 30.75 4.28
CA LYS A 102 42.75 30.29 5.46
C LYS A 102 43.39 29.31 6.45
N ASP A 103 44.53 28.70 6.16
CA ASP A 103 45.21 27.75 7.06
C ASP A 103 46.34 28.36 7.91
N HIS A 104 46.09 29.51 8.56
CA HIS A 104 47.07 30.10 9.50
C HIS A 104 46.47 31.08 10.52
N HIS A 105 45.46 30.70 11.34
CA HIS A 105 45.09 31.51 12.54
C HIS A 105 44.34 30.80 13.69
N ILE A 106 44.55 29.50 13.95
CA ILE A 106 43.99 28.82 15.15
C ILE A 106 45.10 28.21 16.02
N ARG A 107 45.96 29.05 16.62
CA ARG A 107 46.86 28.60 17.71
C ARG A 107 47.46 29.68 18.63
N GLU A 108 46.84 30.84 18.81
CA GLU A 108 47.22 31.76 19.89
C GLU A 108 46.09 32.74 20.27
N ASN A 109 45.41 32.49 21.40
CA ASN A 109 44.81 33.50 22.29
C ASN A 109 44.06 32.83 23.45
N ASN A 110 44.79 32.26 24.41
CA ASN A 110 44.19 31.70 25.63
C ASN A 110 44.98 32.11 26.89
N SER A 111 45.19 33.43 27.07
CA SER A 111 45.63 33.99 28.36
C SER A 111 45.29 35.49 28.49
N LYS A 112 45.14 35.95 29.75
CA LYS A 112 45.15 37.35 30.21
C LYS A 112 44.05 38.30 29.70
N LYS A 113 42.97 38.40 30.48
CA LYS A 113 42.65 39.66 31.20
C LYS A 113 41.77 39.43 32.43
N LYS A 114 42.20 40.00 33.55
CA LYS A 114 41.51 40.11 34.86
C LYS A 114 41.83 41.50 35.40
N GLU A 115 40.97 42.01 36.28
CA GLU A 115 41.07 43.35 36.92
C GLU A 115 40.92 44.52 35.91
N PHE A 116 40.22 45.61 36.20
CA PHE A 116 39.94 46.30 37.48
C PHE A 116 38.49 46.21 37.98
N GLY A 117 38.25 46.69 39.22
CA GLY A 117 36.90 46.91 39.76
C GLY A 117 36.84 47.88 40.95
N VAL A 118 35.81 48.74 40.94
CA VAL A 118 35.29 49.64 42.00
C VAL A 118 33.80 49.85 41.62
N GLY A 119 32.79 50.03 42.48
CA GLY A 119 32.69 50.13 43.94
C GLY A 119 31.50 51.04 44.30
N LEU A 120 30.91 50.90 45.50
CA LEU A 120 29.68 51.55 46.01
C LEU A 120 28.34 51.12 45.36
N GLU A 121 27.18 51.35 45.98
CA GLU A 121 26.76 50.94 47.34
C GLU A 121 25.22 51.00 47.49
N ARG A 122 24.70 50.62 48.66
CA ARG A 122 23.26 50.49 49.00
C ARG A 122 22.56 51.84 49.16
N HIS A 123 21.22 51.86 49.08
CA HIS A 123 20.40 52.47 50.16
C HIS A 123 18.90 52.08 50.18
N HIS A 124 18.28 52.12 51.36
CA HIS A 124 16.84 51.97 51.62
C HIS A 124 16.13 53.33 51.84
N LYS A 125 14.83 53.41 51.43
CA LYS A 125 13.66 54.09 52.06
C LYS A 125 12.45 53.90 51.11
N LYS A 126 11.18 53.59 51.46
CA LYS A 126 10.34 53.51 52.68
C LYS A 126 9.44 54.73 52.96
N GLY A 127 8.14 54.60 52.62
CA GLY A 127 7.02 55.50 53.00
C GLY A 127 6.69 56.61 51.97
N CYS A 128 5.51 57.25 51.98
CA CYS A 128 4.24 56.89 52.62
C CYS A 128 3.06 57.79 52.13
N LYS A 129 1.84 57.24 52.05
CA LYS A 129 0.50 57.86 52.27
C LYS A 129 -0.08 59.00 51.38
N ASP A 130 -1.31 58.73 50.94
CA ASP A 130 -2.57 59.53 51.01
C ASP A 130 -2.90 60.73 50.07
N ASN A 131 -4.14 60.66 49.56
CA ASN A 131 -5.11 61.72 49.19
C ASN A 131 -4.75 62.73 48.06
N TYR A 132 -5.64 63.02 47.11
CA TYR A 132 -6.99 63.59 47.34
C TYR A 132 -8.09 63.11 46.37
N GLN A 133 -9.30 63.67 46.51
CA GLN A 133 -10.57 63.10 46.05
C GLN A 133 -11.52 64.18 45.46
N ASN A 134 -12.47 63.73 44.62
CA ASN A 134 -13.72 64.40 44.19
C ASN A 134 -13.66 65.60 43.22
N LEU A 135 -14.54 65.56 42.21
CA LEU A 135 -15.59 66.57 42.00
C LEU A 135 -16.76 65.95 41.20
N PHE A 136 -17.98 66.05 41.75
CA PHE A 136 -19.31 65.81 41.14
C PHE A 136 -20.03 67.17 41.02
N PRO A 137 -21.06 67.38 40.16
CA PRO A 137 -22.42 66.79 40.25
C PRO A 137 -22.73 65.78 39.09
N GLN A 138 -23.74 64.90 39.07
CA GLN A 138 -25.14 64.91 39.61
C GLN A 138 -26.06 65.84 38.77
N GLU A 139 -27.39 65.70 38.64
CA GLU A 139 -28.44 64.74 39.07
C GLU A 139 -28.70 63.63 37.99
N GLU A 140 -29.74 62.76 37.89
CA GLU A 140 -31.00 62.35 38.59
C GLU A 140 -31.22 60.86 38.14
N GLU A 141 -31.50 59.81 38.94
CA GLU A 141 -32.73 59.36 39.66
C GLU A 141 -33.93 58.89 38.79
N ASP A 142 -34.77 57.91 39.17
CA ASP A 142 -34.55 56.56 39.77
C ASP A 142 -35.74 55.65 39.27
N HIS A 143 -36.42 54.67 39.88
CA HIS A 143 -36.51 53.95 41.19
C HIS A 143 -37.05 52.51 40.86
N CYS A 144 -37.28 51.52 41.72
CA CYS A 144 -37.51 51.41 43.17
C CYS A 144 -37.09 50.02 43.73
N ASN A 145 -36.98 49.88 45.04
CA ASN A 145 -36.57 48.67 45.78
C ASN A 145 -37.60 48.24 46.85
N MET A 146 -37.57 46.96 47.29
CA MET A 146 -37.47 46.52 48.72
C MET A 146 -38.15 45.17 49.05
N ARG A 147 -37.43 44.32 49.81
CA ARG A 147 -37.89 43.46 50.96
C ARG A 147 -38.97 42.35 50.75
N GLU A 148 -38.95 41.19 51.43
CA GLU A 148 -37.97 40.53 52.33
C GLU A 148 -38.31 39.02 52.54
N GLN A 149 -37.42 38.29 53.24
CA GLN A 149 -37.66 37.10 54.08
C GLN A 149 -37.71 35.64 53.53
N LYS A 150 -37.10 34.77 54.37
CA LYS A 150 -37.31 33.33 54.66
C LYS A 150 -36.48 32.24 53.95
N ASN A 151 -35.86 31.44 54.82
CA ASN A 151 -35.15 30.18 54.60
C ASN A 151 -36.00 29.11 53.89
N MET A 152 -35.39 28.21 53.09
CA MET A 152 -35.04 26.85 53.56
C MET A 152 -34.29 25.96 52.53
N LYS A 153 -33.25 25.29 53.04
CA LYS A 153 -32.70 23.95 52.69
C LYS A 153 -32.87 23.32 51.28
N ALA A 154 -31.75 23.32 50.55
CA ALA A 154 -30.88 22.15 50.30
C ALA A 154 -31.10 21.15 49.13
N SER A 155 -29.96 20.53 48.77
CA SER A 155 -29.74 19.24 48.09
C SER A 155 -30.08 19.09 46.60
N LYS A 156 -29.06 19.26 45.75
CA LYS A 156 -28.50 18.13 45.00
C LYS A 156 -27.03 18.38 44.68
N ASP A 157 -26.12 17.59 45.26
CA ASP A 157 -24.68 17.81 45.10
C ASP A 157 -24.22 17.51 43.66
N SER A 158 -23.61 18.52 43.05
CA SER A 158 -22.83 18.36 41.83
C SER A 158 -21.47 17.75 42.19
N LEU A 159 -21.20 16.54 41.70
CA LEU A 159 -19.82 16.06 41.57
C LEU A 159 -19.12 16.91 40.52
N GLU A 160 -18.46 17.99 40.95
CA GLU A 160 -17.57 18.78 40.10
C GLU A 160 -16.35 17.91 39.73
N MET A 161 -16.40 17.35 38.53
CA MET A 161 -15.35 16.50 37.99
C MET A 161 -14.25 17.34 37.33
N ASP A 162 -13.05 16.76 37.24
CA ASP A 162 -11.94 17.35 36.50
C ASP A 162 -12.23 17.30 34.98
N ASP A 163 -13.00 18.28 34.51
CA ASP A 163 -13.42 18.40 33.12
C ASP A 163 -12.44 19.26 32.29
N GLN A 164 -11.47 19.92 32.95
CA GLN A 164 -10.41 20.69 32.30
C GLN A 164 -9.50 19.81 31.44
N GLU A 165 -9.30 18.54 31.80
CA GLU A 165 -8.57 17.56 30.98
C GLU A 165 -9.18 17.39 29.57
N PHE A 166 -10.51 17.55 29.43
CA PHE A 166 -11.27 17.30 28.20
C PHE A 166 -11.63 18.55 27.41
N LEU A 167 -11.37 19.75 27.93
CA LEU A 167 -11.55 21.00 27.19
C LEU A 167 -10.50 21.15 26.07
N VAL A 168 -10.89 21.71 24.93
CA VAL A 168 -10.00 22.03 23.80
C VAL A 168 -9.47 23.46 23.94
N GLU A 169 -8.19 23.67 23.67
CA GLU A 169 -7.53 24.98 23.70
C GLU A 169 -8.06 25.88 22.56
N ASP A 170 -8.09 27.19 22.77
CA ASP A 170 -8.76 28.10 21.83
C ASP A 170 -8.03 28.22 20.48
N TYR A 171 -8.77 27.91 19.41
CA TYR A 171 -8.30 27.88 18.03
C TYR A 171 -9.00 28.97 17.20
N GLU A 172 -8.20 29.79 16.52
CA GLU A 172 -8.62 30.87 15.63
C GLU A 172 -7.84 30.73 14.31
N SER A 173 -8.53 30.72 13.18
CA SER A 173 -7.97 30.36 11.85
C SER A 173 -7.61 31.55 10.96
N ASP A 174 -7.77 32.76 11.48
CA ASP A 174 -8.01 33.95 10.67
C ASP A 174 -6.80 34.89 10.68
N ASP A 175 -5.70 34.42 10.08
CA ASP A 175 -4.52 35.21 9.70
C ASP A 175 -4.34 35.17 8.17
N GLU A 176 -5.38 35.62 7.45
CA GLU A 176 -5.36 35.73 5.99
C GLU A 176 -4.84 37.10 5.53
N GLY A 177 -3.50 37.23 5.53
CA GLY A 177 -2.80 38.05 4.54
C GLY A 177 -2.31 39.43 4.97
N THR A 178 -1.10 39.50 5.52
CA THR A 178 -0.20 40.64 5.26
C THR A 178 1.27 40.19 5.21
N LEU A 179 1.81 40.02 4.01
CA LEU A 179 3.26 40.03 3.81
C LEU A 179 3.77 41.47 3.91
N ILE A 180 4.21 41.91 5.09
CA ILE A 180 5.30 42.88 5.37
C ILE A 180 5.34 43.22 6.87
N SER A 181 6.50 42.99 7.51
CA SER A 181 7.02 43.63 8.75
C SER A 181 6.03 44.08 9.86
N GLY A 182 5.80 43.24 10.88
CA GLY A 182 5.18 43.68 12.15
C GLY A 182 5.36 42.69 13.31
N LYS A 183 6.20 43.03 14.31
CA LYS A 183 6.51 42.14 15.46
C LYS A 183 5.29 41.85 16.35
N SER A 184 4.70 40.66 16.25
CA SER A 184 3.73 40.15 17.24
C SER A 184 4.43 39.44 18.41
N LYS A 185 4.02 39.74 19.65
CA LYS A 185 4.53 39.08 20.88
C LYS A 185 3.66 37.88 21.26
N ARG A 186 3.84 36.75 20.58
CA ARG A 186 3.46 35.43 21.12
C ARG A 186 4.71 34.55 21.22
N LYS A 187 5.02 34.07 22.43
CA LYS A 187 5.92 32.91 22.61
C LYS A 187 5.13 31.66 22.21
N VAL A 188 5.08 31.38 20.92
CA VAL A 188 4.52 30.12 20.41
C VAL A 188 5.48 29.01 20.83
N ASN A 189 4.96 28.00 21.52
CA ASN A 189 5.73 26.81 21.85
C ASN A 189 5.62 25.85 20.66
N GLU A 190 6.33 26.18 19.60
CA GLU A 190 6.21 25.56 18.27
C GLU A 190 6.56 24.07 18.30
N VAL A 191 5.54 23.22 18.26
CA VAL A 191 5.71 21.76 18.10
C VAL A 191 6.01 21.45 16.63
N SER A 192 7.14 21.93 16.17
CA SER A 192 7.81 21.36 15.00
C SER A 192 8.05 19.87 15.27
N ILE A 193 7.80 19.01 14.28
CA ILE A 193 8.25 17.61 14.34
C ILE A 193 9.72 17.60 13.87
N SER A 194 10.55 18.34 14.61
CA SER A 194 12.00 18.35 14.53
C SER A 194 12.56 17.36 15.55
N SER A 195 13.67 16.70 15.22
CA SER A 195 14.36 15.78 16.13
C SER A 195 15.32 16.53 17.05
N SER A 196 14.79 17.32 18.00
CA SER A 196 15.57 17.79 19.16
C SER A 196 15.62 16.69 20.24
N SER A 197 16.72 15.96 20.22
CA SER A 197 17.43 15.62 21.45
C SER A 197 18.58 16.60 21.59
N ASP A 198 18.52 17.47 22.60
CA ASP A 198 19.64 18.32 22.99
C ASP A 198 20.72 17.46 23.68
N ASP A 199 21.39 16.63 22.89
CA ASP A 199 22.77 16.24 23.14
C ASP A 199 23.62 17.25 22.36
N GLU A 200 24.52 17.99 23.02
CA GLU A 200 25.51 18.86 22.35
C GLU A 200 26.56 17.97 21.67
N GLU A 201 26.20 17.41 20.52
CA GLU A 201 27.14 16.79 19.59
C GLU A 201 27.52 17.82 18.53
N GLU A 202 28.82 18.08 18.39
CA GLU A 202 29.36 18.99 17.38
C GLU A 202 28.95 18.47 15.99
N GLN A 203 28.04 19.19 15.34
CA GLN A 203 27.67 18.90 13.96
C GLN A 203 28.77 19.43 13.06
N ASP A 204 29.70 18.54 12.72
CA ASP A 204 30.44 18.65 11.46
C ASP A 204 29.42 18.61 10.30
N GLU A 205 28.88 19.77 9.94
CA GLU A 205 28.27 20.02 8.62
C GLU A 205 29.39 20.03 7.54
N SER A 206 30.15 18.94 7.49
CA SER A 206 30.81 18.53 6.26
C SER A 206 29.73 18.32 5.22
N ASN A 207 29.87 18.99 4.06
CA ASN A 207 28.98 18.81 2.93
C ASN A 207 29.21 17.41 2.34
N GLU A 208 28.61 16.38 2.93
CA GLU A 208 28.51 15.07 2.29
C GLU A 208 27.73 15.25 0.98
N GLU A 209 28.41 15.07 -0.15
CA GLU A 209 27.81 15.12 -1.48
C GLU A 209 26.61 14.15 -1.55
N GLU A 210 25.56 14.49 -2.33
CA GLU A 210 24.33 13.68 -2.45
C GLU A 210 24.62 12.29 -3.05
N LYS A 211 25.11 11.36 -2.22
CA LYS A 211 25.59 10.03 -2.60
C LYS A 211 24.47 9.24 -3.28
N LEU A 212 24.77 8.72 -4.47
CA LEU A 212 23.86 7.89 -5.26
C LEU A 212 23.36 6.66 -4.48
N LYS A 213 22.03 6.52 -4.39
CA LYS A 213 21.29 5.46 -3.70
C LYS A 213 20.36 4.68 -4.63
N VAL A 214 20.07 3.45 -4.24
CA VAL A 214 19.05 2.58 -4.84
C VAL A 214 17.93 2.33 -3.84
N TYR A 215 16.69 2.61 -4.25
CA TYR A 215 15.47 2.25 -3.54
C TYR A 215 14.87 0.98 -4.17
N PHE A 216 15.05 -0.18 -3.54
CA PHE A 216 14.42 -1.43 -3.96
C PHE A 216 13.08 -1.63 -3.25
N CYS A 217 12.02 -1.82 -4.03
CA CYS A 217 10.63 -1.85 -3.55
C CYS A 217 9.91 -3.13 -3.99
N SER A 218 9.15 -3.75 -3.08
CA SER A 218 8.28 -4.89 -3.41
C SER A 218 6.97 -4.89 -2.60
N ARG A 219 6.01 -5.75 -2.98
CA ARG A 219 4.64 -5.80 -2.44
C ARG A 219 4.57 -6.36 -1.02
N THR A 220 5.41 -7.34 -0.67
CA THR A 220 5.29 -8.10 0.59
C THR A 220 6.62 -8.26 1.34
N HIS A 221 6.53 -8.47 2.66
CA HIS A 221 7.70 -8.67 3.54
C HIS A 221 8.57 -9.87 3.12
N SER A 222 7.94 -10.99 2.75
CA SER A 222 8.65 -12.20 2.32
C SER A 222 9.45 -11.99 1.04
N GLN A 223 8.99 -11.15 0.12
CA GLN A 223 9.75 -10.75 -1.08
C GLN A 223 10.97 -9.90 -0.71
N LEU A 224 10.87 -9.00 0.27
CA LEU A 224 12.01 -8.20 0.76
C LEU A 224 13.04 -9.08 1.49
N SER A 225 12.61 -9.98 2.38
CA SER A 225 13.52 -10.93 3.03
C SER A 225 14.11 -11.96 2.04
N GLN A 226 13.41 -12.30 0.95
CA GLN A 226 13.96 -13.09 -0.15
C GLN A 226 15.04 -12.30 -0.92
N PHE A 227 14.80 -11.03 -1.25
CA PHE A 227 15.77 -10.16 -1.92
C PHE A 227 17.09 -10.08 -1.12
N ILE A 228 17.03 -9.90 0.20
CA ILE A 228 18.23 -9.90 1.06
C ILE A 228 18.97 -11.26 1.03
N LYS A 229 18.23 -12.38 0.98
CA LYS A 229 18.81 -13.73 0.92
C LYS A 229 19.47 -14.05 -0.43
N GLU A 230 19.04 -13.41 -1.52
CA GLU A 230 19.76 -13.43 -2.79
C GLU A 230 20.96 -12.47 -2.77
N LEU A 231 20.83 -11.29 -2.16
CA LEU A 231 21.89 -10.29 -2.06
C LEU A 231 23.12 -10.82 -1.30
N ARG A 232 22.93 -11.55 -0.20
CA ARG A 232 24.01 -12.20 0.58
C ARG A 232 24.85 -13.22 -0.20
N LYS A 233 24.41 -13.65 -1.39
CA LYS A 233 25.20 -14.51 -2.29
C LYS A 233 26.20 -13.72 -3.13
N THR A 234 26.14 -12.38 -3.12
CA THR A 234 26.95 -11.48 -3.95
C THR A 234 27.95 -10.69 -3.10
N ILE A 235 29.05 -10.23 -3.71
CA ILE A 235 30.08 -9.39 -3.05
C ILE A 235 29.48 -8.10 -2.45
N PHE A 236 28.42 -7.57 -3.07
CA PHE A 236 27.75 -6.33 -2.66
C PHE A 236 27.16 -6.37 -1.24
N ALA A 237 26.93 -7.56 -0.67
CA ALA A 237 26.44 -7.69 0.71
C ALA A 237 27.45 -7.23 1.77
N ASN A 238 28.73 -7.08 1.40
CA ASN A 238 29.80 -6.55 2.26
C ASN A 238 30.38 -5.21 1.75
N GLU A 239 30.25 -4.90 0.46
CA GLU A 239 30.77 -3.65 -0.14
C GLU A 239 29.84 -2.44 0.02
N LEU A 240 28.53 -2.66 0.24
CA LEU A 240 27.51 -1.61 0.23
C LEU A 240 26.75 -1.54 1.57
N ASN A 241 26.42 -0.33 2.03
CA ASN A 241 25.56 -0.15 3.19
C ASN A 241 24.10 -0.47 2.83
N VAL A 242 23.58 -1.60 3.30
CA VAL A 242 22.19 -2.03 3.04
C VAL A 242 21.30 -1.80 4.27
N ILE A 243 20.08 -1.30 4.07
CA ILE A 243 19.09 -1.19 5.16
C ILE A 243 17.67 -1.58 4.73
N CYS A 244 17.02 -2.41 5.54
CA CYS A 244 15.60 -2.72 5.40
C CYS A 244 14.73 -1.78 6.24
N LEU A 245 13.63 -1.30 5.66
CA LEU A 245 12.61 -0.48 6.29
C LEU A 245 11.26 -1.19 6.30
N GLY A 246 10.43 -0.93 7.30
CA GLY A 246 9.12 -1.56 7.44
C GLY A 246 8.30 -1.02 8.62
N SER A 247 7.20 -1.70 8.93
CA SER A 247 6.22 -1.19 9.89
C SER A 247 6.68 -1.32 11.35
N ARG A 248 6.13 -0.48 12.23
CA ARG A 248 6.32 -0.61 13.69
C ARG A 248 5.82 -1.96 14.23
N LYS A 249 4.84 -2.62 13.58
CA LYS A 249 4.38 -3.96 13.98
C LYS A 249 5.44 -5.05 13.72
N ASN A 250 6.32 -4.84 12.74
CA ASN A 250 7.41 -5.78 12.42
C ASN A 250 8.65 -5.50 13.30
N PHE A 251 9.01 -4.22 13.48
CA PHE A 251 10.24 -3.81 14.16
C PHE A 251 10.12 -3.61 15.69
N CYS A 252 8.92 -3.68 16.28
CA CYS A 252 8.76 -3.46 17.73
C CYS A 252 9.20 -4.69 18.54
N ILE A 253 9.93 -4.45 19.63
CA ILE A 253 10.39 -5.47 20.60
C ILE A 253 9.89 -5.21 22.02
N ASN A 254 8.88 -4.35 22.16
CA ASN A 254 8.24 -4.05 23.44
C ASN A 254 6.93 -4.84 23.52
N GLU A 255 6.93 -5.91 24.32
CA GLU A 255 5.80 -6.84 24.48
C GLU A 255 4.50 -6.11 24.90
N GLU A 256 4.59 -5.06 25.72
CA GLU A 256 3.42 -4.26 26.13
C GLU A 256 2.79 -3.44 24.99
N VAL A 257 3.49 -3.30 23.86
CA VAL A 257 2.97 -2.69 22.63
C VAL A 257 2.55 -3.78 21.63
N LEU A 258 3.32 -4.87 21.51
CA LEU A 258 2.99 -6.00 20.62
C LEU A 258 1.66 -6.67 20.98
N LYS A 259 1.34 -6.78 22.28
CA LYS A 259 0.07 -7.30 22.81
C LYS A 259 -1.19 -6.60 22.26
N LEU A 260 -1.06 -5.39 21.70
CA LEU A 260 -2.17 -4.67 21.09
C LEU A 260 -2.61 -5.27 19.75
N GLY A 261 -1.75 -6.02 19.06
CA GLY A 261 -2.02 -6.78 17.83
C GLY A 261 -2.29 -5.94 16.56
N ASN A 262 -3.13 -4.92 16.66
CA ASN A 262 -3.51 -4.02 15.57
C ASN A 262 -2.40 -2.99 15.28
N ALA A 263 -2.11 -2.78 14.00
CA ALA A 263 -1.08 -1.85 13.56
C ALA A 263 -1.39 -0.38 13.92
N THR A 264 -2.67 0.01 14.01
CA THR A 264 -3.07 1.36 14.46
C THR A 264 -2.64 1.60 15.90
N HIS A 265 -3.12 0.76 16.83
CA HIS A 265 -2.81 0.85 18.25
C HIS A 265 -1.33 0.68 18.57
N ILE A 266 -0.60 -0.16 17.81
CA ILE A 266 0.87 -0.25 17.89
C ILE A 266 1.55 1.08 17.53
N ASN A 267 1.09 1.76 16.48
CA ASN A 267 1.63 3.07 16.09
C ASN A 267 1.29 4.16 17.12
N GLU A 268 0.02 4.25 17.52
CA GLU A 268 -0.49 5.19 18.52
C GLU A 268 0.28 5.05 19.85
N ARG A 269 0.34 3.83 20.41
CA ARG A 269 1.03 3.57 21.67
C ARG A 269 2.53 3.81 21.58
N CYS A 270 3.15 3.55 20.42
CA CYS A 270 4.55 3.88 20.21
C CYS A 270 4.81 5.41 20.26
N LEU A 271 3.90 6.21 19.68
CA LEU A 271 3.98 7.68 19.70
C LEU A 271 3.67 8.26 21.09
N GLU A 272 2.68 7.71 21.81
CA GLU A 272 2.45 8.06 23.22
C GLU A 272 3.69 7.84 24.09
N LEU A 273 4.40 6.71 23.89
CA LEU A 273 5.62 6.36 24.59
C LEU A 273 6.85 7.21 24.17
N GLN A 274 6.71 8.10 23.18
CA GLN A 274 7.70 9.14 22.83
C GLN A 274 7.35 10.50 23.43
N LYS A 275 6.07 10.82 23.64
CA LYS A 275 5.63 12.08 24.25
C LYS A 275 6.16 12.18 25.70
N LYS A 276 7.21 12.97 25.90
CA LYS A 276 7.71 13.37 27.23
C LYS A 276 6.56 14.06 27.98
N LYS A 277 5.88 13.38 28.92
CA LYS A 277 4.87 14.02 29.78
C LYS A 277 5.55 15.07 30.65
N THR A 278 5.44 16.33 30.27
CA THR A 278 5.87 17.51 31.04
C THR A 278 5.15 17.52 32.39
N THR A 279 5.90 17.20 33.44
CA THR A 279 5.64 17.52 34.86
C THR A 279 4.17 17.73 35.25
N GLN A 280 3.40 16.63 35.35
CA GLN A 280 2.33 16.63 36.35
C GLN A 280 2.99 16.84 37.72
N THR A 281 2.67 17.96 38.35
CA THR A 281 3.30 18.38 39.62
C THR A 281 2.98 17.34 40.70
N SER A 282 4.03 16.84 41.36
CA SER A 282 3.87 15.88 42.44
C SER A 282 3.25 16.56 43.67
N LYS A 283 1.90 16.60 43.72
CA LYS A 283 1.14 17.03 44.89
C LYS A 283 1.45 16.08 46.05
N THR A 284 2.43 16.46 46.87
CA THR A 284 2.90 15.70 48.03
C THR A 284 1.83 15.66 49.11
N LYS A 285 0.89 14.71 49.00
CA LYS A 285 -0.19 14.51 49.97
C LYS A 285 0.43 14.02 51.28
N LYS A 286 0.73 14.95 52.20
CA LYS A 286 1.10 14.63 53.60
C LYS A 286 -0.11 13.99 54.29
N LEU A 287 -0.19 12.67 54.26
CA LEU A 287 -0.91 11.92 55.29
C LEU A 287 0.03 11.80 56.51
N GLY A 288 -0.52 11.98 57.71
CA GLY A 288 0.21 11.75 58.95
C GLY A 288 0.33 10.26 59.24
N GLY A 289 1.41 9.86 59.94
CA GLY A 289 1.62 8.48 60.37
C GLY A 289 2.55 7.66 59.44
N ALA A 290 3.37 6.83 60.08
CA ALA A 290 4.42 5.95 59.56
C ALA A 290 4.28 5.41 58.10
N GLY A 291 5.37 5.50 57.32
CA GLY A 291 5.58 4.67 56.12
C GLY A 291 6.16 5.40 54.90
N LYS A 292 7.48 5.41 54.73
CA LYS A 292 8.14 5.92 53.50
C LYS A 292 8.10 4.90 52.35
N MET A 293 6.91 4.61 51.81
CA MET A 293 6.76 3.78 50.61
C MET A 293 7.25 4.55 49.37
N ARG A 294 8.45 4.23 48.88
CA ARG A 294 8.98 4.75 47.60
C ARG A 294 8.18 4.12 46.44
N ARG A 295 7.08 4.74 46.02
CA ARG A 295 6.51 4.46 44.68
C ARG A 295 7.55 4.87 43.64
N THR A 296 8.07 3.87 42.90
CA THR A 296 8.93 4.09 41.74
C THR A 296 8.19 4.97 40.74
N LYS A 297 8.85 5.99 40.19
CA LYS A 297 8.26 6.83 39.14
C LYS A 297 7.90 5.91 37.96
N ALA A 298 6.64 5.92 37.53
CA ALA A 298 6.26 5.32 36.26
C ALA A 298 7.05 6.04 35.15
N SER A 299 8.04 5.34 34.60
CA SER A 299 9.05 5.93 33.72
C SER A 299 8.42 6.31 32.37
N SER A 300 8.14 7.61 32.19
CA SER A 300 7.61 8.17 30.95
C SER A 300 8.65 8.08 29.83
N GLY A 301 8.45 7.15 28.89
CA GLY A 301 9.33 6.91 27.76
C GLY A 301 9.50 5.43 27.44
N CYS A 302 9.41 5.06 26.17
CA CYS A 302 9.66 3.69 25.69
C CYS A 302 10.99 3.15 26.23
N PRO A 303 11.04 1.97 26.90
CA PRO A 303 12.29 1.43 27.45
C PRO A 303 13.42 1.33 26.43
N MET A 304 13.09 0.94 25.20
CA MET A 304 14.01 0.68 24.08
C MET A 304 14.56 1.97 23.43
N LEU A 305 14.16 3.17 23.90
CA LEU A 305 14.60 4.47 23.36
C LEU A 305 15.37 5.33 24.40
N ARG A 306 15.71 4.78 25.57
CA ARG A 306 16.25 5.57 26.70
C ARG A 306 17.74 5.89 26.65
N ASN A 307 18.51 5.22 25.79
CA ASN A 307 19.97 5.32 25.80
C ASN A 307 20.51 5.50 24.38
N PRO A 308 20.89 6.72 23.96
CA PRO A 308 21.39 6.98 22.60
C PRO A 308 22.67 6.20 22.29
N LYS A 309 23.50 5.86 23.31
CA LYS A 309 24.71 5.05 23.12
C LYS A 309 24.41 3.64 22.62
N LEU A 310 23.25 3.06 22.96
CA LEU A 310 22.81 1.77 22.42
C LEU A 310 22.32 1.89 20.97
N GLN A 311 21.77 3.04 20.57
CA GLN A 311 21.47 3.31 19.15
C GLN A 311 22.76 3.50 18.34
N LYS A 312 23.76 4.23 18.85
CA LYS A 312 25.07 4.34 18.18
C LYS A 312 25.76 2.98 18.01
N ASN A 313 25.74 2.12 19.03
CA ASN A 313 26.23 0.73 18.94
C ASN A 313 25.47 -0.09 17.88
N PHE A 314 24.14 0.02 17.84
CA PHE A 314 23.30 -0.62 16.82
C PHE A 314 23.65 -0.17 15.40
N ARG A 315 23.88 1.14 15.17
CA ARG A 315 24.37 1.67 13.88
C ARG A 315 25.72 1.05 13.49
N SER A 316 26.71 1.07 14.39
CA SER A 316 28.03 0.49 14.10
C SER A 316 27.98 -1.00 13.81
N GLN A 317 27.08 -1.76 14.46
CA GLN A 317 26.91 -3.19 14.17
C GLN A 317 26.14 -3.49 12.89
N ILE A 318 25.36 -2.55 12.35
CA ILE A 318 24.82 -2.68 10.98
C ILE A 318 25.96 -2.51 9.98
N SER A 319 26.76 -1.44 10.12
CA SER A 319 27.89 -1.14 9.21
C SER A 319 29.08 -2.12 9.29
N GLN A 320 29.07 -3.07 10.22
CA GLN A 320 30.12 -4.09 10.40
C GLN A 320 29.66 -5.51 10.03
N ARG A 321 28.41 -5.68 9.57
CA ARG A 321 27.81 -6.99 9.23
C ARG A 321 27.37 -7.00 7.77
N GLU A 322 27.20 -8.21 7.24
CA GLU A 322 26.48 -8.43 5.98
C GLU A 322 25.06 -7.84 6.02
N ALA A 323 24.51 -7.56 4.83
CA ALA A 323 23.16 -7.01 4.64
C ALA A 323 22.04 -7.70 5.47
N LEU A 324 21.59 -7.05 6.55
CA LEU A 324 20.59 -7.60 7.49
C LEU A 324 19.15 -7.46 6.97
N ASP A 325 18.31 -8.49 7.19
CA ASP A 325 16.86 -8.39 6.96
C ASP A 325 16.12 -7.85 8.19
N ILE A 326 14.78 -7.76 8.12
CA ILE A 326 13.97 -7.13 9.18
C ILE A 326 13.97 -7.99 10.44
N GLU A 327 13.91 -9.31 10.26
CA GLU A 327 14.04 -10.30 11.32
C GLU A 327 15.41 -10.20 12.01
N ASP A 328 16.51 -10.15 11.27
CA ASP A 328 17.87 -10.00 11.81
C ASP A 328 18.06 -8.66 12.55
N LEU A 329 17.52 -7.55 12.03
CA LEU A 329 17.54 -6.24 12.71
C LEU A 329 16.75 -6.26 14.03
N VAL A 330 15.66 -7.02 14.09
CA VAL A 330 14.87 -7.25 15.31
C VAL A 330 15.64 -8.11 16.32
N HIS A 331 16.32 -9.16 15.89
CA HIS A 331 17.19 -9.96 16.75
C HIS A 331 18.38 -9.15 17.29
N LEU A 332 19.03 -8.34 16.45
CA LEU A 332 20.12 -7.44 16.88
C LEU A 332 19.65 -6.44 17.95
N GLY A 333 18.46 -5.84 17.78
CA GLY A 333 17.93 -4.88 18.74
C GLY A 333 17.43 -5.52 20.03
N ARG A 334 16.92 -6.76 19.99
CA ARG A 334 16.66 -7.56 21.21
C ARG A 334 17.95 -7.79 22.00
N ASN A 335 19.02 -8.23 21.32
CA ASN A 335 20.32 -8.51 21.94
C ASN A 335 20.97 -7.25 22.55
N LEU A 336 20.76 -6.09 21.94
CA LEU A 336 21.29 -4.79 22.41
C LEU A 336 20.33 -3.99 23.31
N GLY A 337 19.09 -4.46 23.55
CA GLY A 337 18.07 -3.76 24.35
C GLY A 337 17.65 -2.39 23.77
N THR A 338 17.68 -2.24 22.45
CA THR A 338 17.49 -0.95 21.75
C THR A 338 16.48 -1.08 20.60
N CYS A 339 15.76 0.00 20.29
CA CYS A 339 14.62 -0.04 19.38
C CYS A 339 15.05 -0.26 17.91
N PRO A 340 14.71 -1.41 17.28
CA PRO A 340 15.09 -1.69 15.90
C PRO A 340 14.55 -0.65 14.91
N TYR A 341 13.29 -0.23 15.09
CA TYR A 341 12.59 0.69 14.17
C TYR A 341 13.26 2.07 14.03
N TYR A 342 13.66 2.68 15.14
CA TYR A 342 14.34 3.97 15.11
C TYR A 342 15.83 3.84 14.81
N GLY A 343 16.45 2.72 15.19
CA GLY A 343 17.81 2.38 14.79
C GLY A 343 17.96 2.26 13.27
N SER A 344 17.15 1.42 12.62
CA SER A 344 17.23 1.21 11.16
C SER A 344 16.90 2.48 10.37
N ARG A 345 15.85 3.20 10.76
CA ARG A 345 15.49 4.50 10.17
C ARG A 345 16.66 5.50 10.23
N SER A 346 17.48 5.48 11.28
CA SER A 346 18.63 6.38 11.39
C SER A 346 19.83 6.03 10.52
N MET A 347 19.80 4.90 9.79
CA MET A 347 20.81 4.52 8.79
C MET A 347 20.46 4.97 7.36
N VAL A 348 19.27 5.52 7.12
CA VAL A 348 18.78 5.93 5.78
C VAL A 348 19.68 6.97 5.10
N GLN A 349 20.38 7.81 5.87
CA GLN A 349 21.36 8.77 5.32
C GLN A 349 22.65 8.08 4.83
N ALA A 350 23.21 7.15 5.60
CA ALA A 350 24.45 6.44 5.25
C ALA A 350 24.26 5.23 4.31
N ALA A 351 23.01 4.81 4.05
CA ALA A 351 22.68 3.65 3.22
C ALA A 351 22.84 3.89 1.71
N ASP A 352 23.37 2.88 1.03
CA ASP A 352 23.53 2.79 -0.42
C ASP A 352 22.33 2.12 -1.08
N LEU A 353 21.80 1.08 -0.42
CA LEU A 353 20.66 0.29 -0.87
C LEU A 353 19.61 0.27 0.25
N ILE A 354 18.46 0.85 -0.05
CA ILE A 354 17.33 0.94 0.87
C ILE A 354 16.24 0.02 0.36
N VAL A 355 15.85 -0.96 1.17
CA VAL A 355 14.88 -2.02 0.85
C VAL A 355 13.59 -1.74 1.62
N LEU A 356 12.49 -1.46 0.93
CA LEU A 356 11.24 -0.97 1.55
C LEU A 356 9.97 -1.51 0.87
N PRO A 357 8.82 -1.53 1.57
CA PRO A 357 7.54 -1.88 0.95
C PRO A 357 6.97 -0.73 0.12
N TYR A 358 6.13 -1.05 -0.88
CA TYR A 358 5.47 -0.09 -1.78
C TYR A 358 4.89 1.15 -1.06
N GLN A 359 4.22 0.96 0.08
CA GLN A 359 3.57 2.04 0.84
C GLN A 359 4.57 3.11 1.29
N SER A 360 5.79 2.70 1.67
CA SER A 360 6.83 3.62 2.15
C SER A 360 7.45 4.46 1.03
N LEU A 361 7.39 4.01 -0.23
CA LEU A 361 7.82 4.79 -1.40
C LEU A 361 6.71 5.69 -1.94
N LEU A 362 5.50 5.14 -2.12
CA LEU A 362 4.45 5.80 -2.90
C LEU A 362 3.72 6.89 -2.10
N SER A 363 3.48 6.66 -0.81
CA SER A 363 2.86 7.66 0.07
C SER A 363 3.85 8.79 0.36
N LYS A 364 3.55 10.00 -0.09
CA LYS A 364 4.38 11.20 0.12
C LYS A 364 4.70 11.45 1.58
N SER A 365 3.69 11.46 2.45
CA SER A 365 3.87 11.62 3.89
C SER A 365 4.70 10.48 4.51
N SER A 366 4.67 9.28 3.93
CA SER A 366 5.57 8.19 4.35
C SER A 366 7.02 8.46 3.94
N ARG A 367 7.29 8.91 2.71
CA ARG A 367 8.64 9.32 2.24
C ARG A 367 9.24 10.40 3.13
N GLU A 368 8.49 11.47 3.33
CA GLU A 368 8.86 12.62 4.18
C GLU A 368 9.11 12.15 5.62
N SER A 369 8.21 11.34 6.18
CA SER A 369 8.37 10.83 7.54
C SER A 369 9.60 9.93 7.71
N LEU A 370 10.11 9.30 6.65
CA LEU A 370 11.26 8.40 6.67
C LEU A 370 12.58 9.10 6.26
N GLY A 371 12.53 10.31 5.71
CA GLY A 371 13.69 11.02 5.18
C GLY A 371 14.19 10.48 3.83
N LEU A 372 13.29 9.97 2.97
CA LEU A 372 13.67 9.42 1.66
C LEU A 372 13.82 10.55 0.63
N VAL A 373 15.04 10.74 0.10
CA VAL A 373 15.35 11.73 -0.94
C VAL A 373 15.40 11.04 -2.30
N LEU A 374 14.34 11.18 -3.10
CA LEU A 374 14.26 10.54 -4.43
C LEU A 374 15.10 11.25 -5.51
N LYS A 375 15.41 12.53 -5.30
CA LYS A 375 16.13 13.41 -6.25
C LYS A 375 17.40 12.71 -6.78
N ASN A 376 17.49 12.57 -8.10
CA ASN A 376 18.63 11.98 -8.82
C ASN A 376 19.01 10.52 -8.43
N ASN A 377 18.17 9.82 -7.66
CA ASN A 377 18.42 8.44 -7.21
C ASN A 377 17.71 7.40 -8.08
N ILE A 378 18.07 6.12 -7.92
CA ILE A 378 17.45 4.99 -8.65
C ILE A 378 16.29 4.43 -7.83
N ILE A 379 15.18 4.13 -8.49
CA ILE A 379 14.05 3.38 -7.94
C ILE A 379 13.86 2.10 -8.74
N ILE A 380 13.78 0.96 -8.06
CA ILE A 380 13.49 -0.35 -8.65
C ILE A 380 12.26 -0.92 -7.94
N ILE A 381 11.22 -1.24 -8.70
CA ILE A 381 9.96 -1.77 -8.19
C ILE A 381 9.76 -3.17 -8.76
N ASP A 382 9.84 -4.21 -7.93
CA ASP A 382 9.66 -5.60 -8.33
C ASP A 382 8.25 -6.13 -8.00
N GLU A 383 7.73 -6.96 -8.91
CA GLU A 383 6.32 -7.31 -9.12
C GLU A 383 5.41 -6.11 -9.41
N ALA A 384 5.90 -5.19 -10.25
CA ALA A 384 5.21 -3.98 -10.69
C ALA A 384 3.83 -4.23 -11.34
N HIS A 385 3.49 -5.46 -11.74
CA HIS A 385 2.14 -5.81 -12.18
C HIS A 385 1.05 -5.54 -11.12
N ASN A 386 1.41 -5.45 -9.84
CA ASN A 386 0.50 -5.10 -8.73
C ASN A 386 0.57 -3.62 -8.34
N LEU A 387 1.42 -2.82 -8.98
CA LEU A 387 1.74 -1.46 -8.53
C LEU A 387 0.54 -0.52 -8.60
N ALA A 388 -0.23 -0.59 -9.70
CA ALA A 388 -1.41 0.25 -9.91
C ALA A 388 -2.54 -0.06 -8.92
N ASP A 389 -2.80 -1.34 -8.68
CA ASP A 389 -3.80 -1.81 -7.71
C ASP A 389 -3.41 -1.45 -6.27
N SER A 390 -2.12 -1.64 -5.93
CA SER A 390 -1.57 -1.24 -4.64
C SER A 390 -1.64 0.27 -4.42
N LEU A 391 -1.33 1.08 -5.44
CA LEU A 391 -1.33 2.54 -5.37
C LEU A 391 -2.75 3.10 -5.18
N ILE A 392 -3.72 2.65 -5.97
CA ILE A 392 -5.13 3.05 -5.82
C ILE A 392 -5.66 2.66 -4.43
N SER A 393 -5.38 1.43 -3.98
CA SER A 393 -5.80 0.95 -2.65
C SER A 393 -5.15 1.69 -1.46
N MET A 394 -4.15 2.56 -1.66
CA MET A 394 -3.62 3.44 -0.61
C MET A 394 -4.38 4.75 -0.45
N TYR A 395 -5.20 5.14 -1.44
CA TYR A 395 -5.93 6.41 -1.49
C TYR A 395 -7.46 6.23 -1.52
N ASP A 396 -7.95 5.02 -1.80
CA ASP A 396 -9.33 4.63 -1.51
C ASP A 396 -9.67 4.84 -0.02
N SER A 397 -10.85 5.39 0.28
CA SER A 397 -11.36 5.52 1.66
C SER A 397 -12.79 5.02 1.76
N ARG A 398 -13.20 4.56 2.95
CA ARG A 398 -14.54 4.01 3.19
C ARG A 398 -15.00 4.35 4.60
N ILE A 399 -16.25 4.77 4.72
CA ILE A 399 -16.92 4.92 6.02
C ILE A 399 -18.30 4.25 5.99
N THR A 400 -18.64 3.51 7.04
CA THR A 400 -19.94 2.85 7.20
C THR A 400 -20.93 3.74 7.97
N TYR A 401 -22.22 3.42 7.85
CA TYR A 401 -23.28 4.02 8.66
C TYR A 401 -22.99 3.92 10.17
N SER A 402 -22.54 2.76 10.66
CA SER A 402 -22.22 2.55 12.09
C SER A 402 -21.03 3.39 12.57
N GLN A 403 -20.00 3.57 11.73
CA GLN A 403 -18.87 4.44 12.04
C GLN A 403 -19.30 5.92 12.07
N LEU A 404 -20.08 6.38 11.09
CA LEU A 404 -20.65 7.73 11.07
C LEU A 404 -21.55 7.99 12.27
N GLU A 405 -22.43 7.05 12.63
CA GLU A 405 -23.35 7.18 13.75
C GLU A 405 -22.60 7.27 15.10
N ASN A 406 -21.59 6.43 15.33
CA ASN A 406 -20.75 6.53 16.52
C ASN A 406 -20.08 7.92 16.59
N VAL A 407 -19.46 8.38 15.50
CA VAL A 407 -18.83 9.71 15.47
C VAL A 407 -19.84 10.84 15.75
N GLN A 408 -21.02 10.81 15.12
CA GLN A 408 -22.11 11.76 15.35
C GLN A 408 -22.48 11.82 16.84
N GLN A 409 -22.79 10.66 17.44
CA GLN A 409 -23.23 10.57 18.84
C GLN A 409 -22.15 11.04 19.83
N GLN A 410 -20.86 10.77 19.59
CA GLN A 410 -19.79 11.24 20.49
C GLN A 410 -19.53 12.74 20.33
N MET A 411 -19.53 13.26 19.09
CA MET A 411 -19.39 14.70 18.84
C MET A 411 -20.54 15.50 19.44
N GLU A 412 -21.79 15.04 19.31
CA GLU A 412 -22.96 15.68 19.91
C GLU A 412 -22.88 15.70 21.44
N ARG A 413 -22.62 14.56 22.09
CA ARG A 413 -22.46 14.49 23.56
C ARG A 413 -21.32 15.37 24.10
N TYR A 414 -20.20 15.43 23.38
CA TYR A 414 -19.09 16.31 23.73
C TYR A 414 -19.50 17.78 23.57
N PHE A 415 -20.08 18.14 22.43
CA PHE A 415 -20.53 19.51 22.18
C PHE A 415 -21.56 19.95 23.23
N GLU A 416 -22.57 19.14 23.55
CA GLU A 416 -23.56 19.42 24.59
C GLU A 416 -22.92 19.70 25.96
N ARG A 417 -21.93 18.92 26.39
CA ARG A 417 -21.23 19.13 27.67
C ARG A 417 -20.39 20.41 27.68
N PHE A 418 -19.65 20.67 26.61
CA PHE A 418 -18.62 21.71 26.58
C PHE A 418 -19.06 23.00 25.86
N ARG A 419 -20.28 23.09 25.33
CA ARG A 419 -20.80 24.23 24.53
C ARG A 419 -20.61 25.60 25.15
N SER A 420 -20.71 25.70 26.48
CA SER A 420 -20.54 26.95 27.23
C SER A 420 -19.07 27.31 27.49
N LEU A 421 -18.17 26.33 27.48
CA LEU A 421 -16.76 26.43 27.92
C LEU A 421 -15.77 26.62 26.76
N LEU A 422 -16.09 26.10 25.57
CA LEU A 422 -15.24 26.22 24.37
C LEU A 422 -15.18 27.67 23.85
N GLY A 423 -14.07 28.14 23.28
CA GLY A 423 -14.04 29.42 22.53
C GLY A 423 -14.89 29.41 21.24
N PRO A 424 -15.14 30.59 20.64
CA PRO A 424 -16.05 30.74 19.50
C PRO A 424 -15.59 29.97 18.24
N GLY A 425 -14.29 29.97 17.94
CA GLY A 425 -13.72 29.20 16.83
C GLY A 425 -13.91 27.69 17.00
N ASN A 426 -13.59 27.17 18.20
CA ASN A 426 -13.85 25.78 18.58
C ASN A 426 -15.33 25.39 18.41
N ARG A 427 -16.27 26.23 18.89
CA ARG A 427 -17.71 25.97 18.70
C ARG A 427 -18.08 25.88 17.23
N ARG A 428 -17.60 26.82 16.40
CA ARG A 428 -17.84 26.86 14.95
C ARG A 428 -17.36 25.56 14.28
N TYR A 429 -16.10 25.17 14.49
CA TYR A 429 -15.53 24.00 13.84
C TYR A 429 -16.17 22.67 14.28
N ILE A 430 -16.46 22.49 15.57
CA ILE A 430 -17.17 21.29 16.06
C ILE A 430 -18.60 21.24 15.51
N GLN A 431 -19.29 22.38 15.44
CA GLN A 431 -20.62 22.45 14.82
C GLN A 431 -20.57 22.16 13.31
N THR A 432 -19.54 22.60 12.59
CA THR A 432 -19.31 22.24 11.17
C THR A 432 -19.07 20.74 11.01
N LEU A 433 -18.26 20.10 11.87
CA LEU A 433 -18.08 18.64 11.85
C LEU A 433 -19.43 17.91 12.02
N ILE A 434 -20.22 18.30 13.03
CA ILE A 434 -21.55 17.74 13.32
C ILE A 434 -22.54 17.93 12.16
N ILE A 435 -22.44 19.02 11.39
CA ILE A 435 -23.25 19.25 10.18
C ILE A 435 -22.83 18.30 9.06
N VAL A 436 -21.52 18.18 8.80
CA VAL A 436 -21.00 17.30 7.73
C VAL A 436 -21.32 15.84 8.01
N THR A 437 -21.09 15.35 9.24
CA THR A 437 -21.40 13.95 9.59
C THR A 437 -22.91 13.66 9.52
N ARG A 438 -23.77 14.63 9.83
CA ARG A 438 -25.23 14.48 9.70
C ARG A 438 -25.67 14.47 8.23
N ALA A 439 -25.02 15.24 7.35
CA ALA A 439 -25.26 15.19 5.91
C ALA A 439 -24.86 13.82 5.32
N LEU A 440 -23.68 13.31 5.71
CA LEU A 440 -23.20 11.98 5.33
C LEU A 440 -24.09 10.84 5.87
N LEU A 441 -24.70 10.99 7.06
CA LEU A 441 -25.70 10.05 7.56
C LEU A 441 -27.00 10.09 6.74
N LYS A 442 -27.47 11.28 6.33
CA LYS A 442 -28.74 11.42 5.61
C LYS A 442 -28.75 10.64 4.30
N ILE A 443 -27.67 10.65 3.52
CA ILE A 443 -27.64 9.98 2.20
C ILE A 443 -27.66 8.43 2.30
N LEU A 444 -27.25 7.89 3.45
CA LEU A 444 -27.31 6.45 3.76
C LEU A 444 -28.65 6.01 4.37
N HIS A 445 -29.51 6.95 4.76
CA HIS A 445 -30.80 6.66 5.40
C HIS A 445 -31.92 6.45 4.37
N ASN A 446 -32.65 5.34 4.46
CA ASN A 446 -33.75 5.02 3.54
C ASN A 446 -35.06 5.71 3.98
N GLU A 447 -35.27 6.97 3.58
CA GLU A 447 -36.52 7.71 3.85
C GLU A 447 -37.77 7.12 3.13
N LYS A 448 -37.61 6.23 2.13
CA LYS A 448 -38.69 5.86 1.18
C LYS A 448 -39.38 4.49 1.35
N GLU A 449 -38.98 3.64 2.30
CA GLU A 449 -39.64 2.33 2.53
C GLU A 449 -40.60 2.30 3.74
N ALA A 450 -40.75 3.41 4.46
CA ALA A 450 -41.52 3.45 5.72
C ALA A 450 -43.05 3.60 5.55
N SER A 451 -43.56 3.82 4.33
CA SER A 451 -44.95 4.30 4.11
C SER A 451 -45.82 3.45 3.19
N TYR A 452 -45.30 2.39 2.55
CA TYR A 452 -46.08 1.49 1.70
C TYR A 452 -45.87 0.02 2.10
N VAL A 453 -46.76 -0.47 2.97
CA VAL A 453 -46.88 -1.91 3.28
C VAL A 453 -48.00 -2.49 2.42
N GLU A 454 -47.67 -2.92 1.20
CA GLU A 454 -48.55 -3.82 0.43
C GLU A 454 -48.20 -5.28 0.71
N PRO A 455 -49.19 -6.17 0.96
CA PRO A 455 -48.94 -7.57 1.25
C PRO A 455 -48.53 -8.33 -0.03
N CYS A 456 -47.29 -8.78 -0.08
CA CYS A 456 -46.73 -9.48 -1.25
C CYS A 456 -47.50 -10.77 -1.59
N GLN A 457 -48.07 -10.84 -2.79
CA GLN A 457 -48.47 -12.11 -3.40
C GLN A 457 -47.29 -12.73 -4.19
N ASN A 458 -47.34 -14.05 -4.39
CA ASN A 458 -46.18 -14.85 -4.80
C ASN A 458 -45.91 -14.87 -6.32
N ASN A 459 -44.64 -15.10 -6.67
CA ASN A 459 -44.10 -15.45 -8.00
C ASN A 459 -44.16 -14.30 -9.04
N THR A 460 -43.08 -13.86 -9.69
CA THR A 460 -41.97 -14.63 -10.33
C THR A 460 -40.67 -13.79 -10.49
N SER A 461 -39.57 -14.44 -10.92
CA SER A 461 -38.30 -13.83 -11.38
C SER A 461 -37.61 -12.83 -10.42
N GLY A 462 -36.75 -13.34 -9.54
CA GLY A 462 -35.98 -12.51 -8.60
C GLY A 462 -34.79 -11.77 -9.24
N LYS A 463 -34.99 -10.54 -9.71
CA LYS A 463 -33.88 -9.59 -9.98
C LYS A 463 -33.38 -8.96 -8.67
N LYS A 464 -32.37 -9.57 -8.04
CA LYS A 464 -31.65 -8.98 -6.88
C LYS A 464 -30.59 -7.96 -7.31
N GLY A 465 -30.96 -6.93 -8.07
CA GLY A 465 -30.04 -5.82 -8.36
C GLY A 465 -29.62 -5.10 -7.06
N THR A 466 -28.37 -4.66 -6.95
CA THR A 466 -27.95 -3.76 -5.86
C THR A 466 -28.47 -2.34 -6.10
N LEU A 467 -28.46 -1.50 -5.05
CA LEU A 467 -28.84 -0.08 -5.14
C LEU A 467 -27.63 0.74 -4.73
N ASP A 468 -26.60 0.56 -5.55
CA ASP A 468 -25.31 1.21 -5.44
C ASP A 468 -25.22 2.29 -6.53
N TYR A 469 -24.63 3.42 -6.19
CA TYR A 469 -24.56 4.59 -7.06
C TYR A 469 -23.13 5.12 -7.09
N ALA A 470 -22.61 5.44 -8.28
CA ALA A 470 -21.38 6.22 -8.44
C ALA A 470 -21.73 7.64 -8.88
N MET A 471 -21.02 8.63 -8.34
CA MET A 471 -21.16 10.04 -8.67
C MET A 471 -19.82 10.78 -8.59
N ALA A 472 -19.77 11.96 -9.20
CA ALA A 472 -18.62 12.85 -9.12
C ALA A 472 -18.47 13.45 -7.70
N ILE A 473 -17.30 13.99 -7.37
CA ILE A 473 -17.02 14.57 -6.04
C ILE A 473 -17.85 15.86 -5.87
N ASN A 474 -17.82 16.74 -6.87
CA ASN A 474 -18.59 17.98 -6.87
C ASN A 474 -20.10 17.71 -6.80
N GLU A 475 -20.59 16.76 -7.60
CA GLU A 475 -21.99 16.30 -7.62
C GLU A 475 -22.44 15.82 -6.23
N PHE A 476 -21.61 15.00 -5.57
CA PHE A 476 -21.84 14.56 -4.20
C PHE A 476 -21.91 15.73 -3.20
N LEU A 477 -20.95 16.66 -3.25
CA LEU A 477 -20.90 17.83 -2.37
C LEU A 477 -22.13 18.74 -2.55
N PHE A 478 -22.58 18.97 -3.79
CA PHE A 478 -23.81 19.72 -4.10
C PHE A 478 -25.06 18.97 -3.63
N SER A 479 -25.16 17.66 -3.84
CA SER A 479 -26.31 16.84 -3.39
C SER A 479 -26.54 16.91 -1.86
N LEU A 480 -25.45 17.15 -1.12
CA LEU A 480 -25.43 17.28 0.35
C LEU A 480 -25.49 18.73 0.84
N ASN A 481 -25.35 19.74 -0.02
CA ASN A 481 -25.22 21.16 0.33
C ASN A 481 -24.05 21.43 1.31
N ILE A 482 -22.90 20.78 1.07
CA ILE A 482 -21.65 20.93 1.85
C ILE A 482 -20.47 21.45 1.01
N ASP A 483 -20.74 21.85 -0.23
CA ASP A 483 -19.83 22.52 -1.17
C ASP A 483 -19.16 23.79 -0.58
N ASN A 484 -19.90 24.53 0.24
CA ASN A 484 -19.43 25.77 0.87
C ASN A 484 -18.52 25.54 2.10
N ILE A 485 -18.12 24.29 2.40
CA ILE A 485 -17.31 23.94 3.58
C ILE A 485 -15.85 23.74 3.19
N ASN A 486 -14.96 24.54 3.77
CA ASN A 486 -13.51 24.39 3.56
C ASN A 486 -12.96 23.18 4.35
N PHE A 487 -12.94 22.01 3.70
CA PHE A 487 -12.44 20.76 4.28
C PHE A 487 -10.95 20.81 4.66
N VAL A 488 -10.13 21.64 3.99
CA VAL A 488 -8.70 21.80 4.33
C VAL A 488 -8.55 22.40 5.73
N LYS A 489 -9.21 23.54 6.00
CA LYS A 489 -9.24 24.15 7.35
C LYS A 489 -9.89 23.23 8.39
N LEU A 490 -10.87 22.41 7.99
CA LEU A 490 -11.56 21.46 8.87
C LEU A 490 -10.65 20.29 9.31
N LEU A 491 -9.87 19.73 8.39
CA LEU A 491 -8.86 18.70 8.69
C LEU A 491 -7.68 19.26 9.48
N GLN A 492 -7.23 20.48 9.16
CA GLN A 492 -6.21 21.18 9.94
C GLN A 492 -6.67 21.34 11.39
N TYR A 493 -7.90 21.83 11.61
CA TYR A 493 -8.52 21.89 12.93
C TYR A 493 -8.54 20.53 13.64
N MET A 494 -8.98 19.45 12.97
CA MET A 494 -9.01 18.10 13.55
C MET A 494 -7.64 17.62 14.03
N LYS A 495 -6.58 17.99 13.30
CA LYS A 495 -5.18 17.62 13.58
C LYS A 495 -4.57 18.45 14.71
N GLU A 496 -4.75 19.77 14.70
CA GLU A 496 -4.07 20.69 15.62
C GLU A 496 -4.77 20.79 16.98
N SER A 497 -6.09 20.94 16.99
CA SER A 497 -6.89 21.03 18.24
C SER A 497 -6.86 19.74 19.08
N ASN A 498 -6.44 18.62 18.50
CA ASN A 498 -6.55 17.27 19.06
C ASN A 498 -7.99 16.88 19.48
N ILE A 499 -9.02 17.53 18.91
CA ILE A 499 -10.45 17.33 19.20
C ILE A 499 -10.85 15.84 19.21
N VAL A 500 -10.33 15.04 18.27
CA VAL A 500 -10.60 13.59 18.18
C VAL A 500 -10.23 12.87 19.48
N HIS A 501 -9.05 13.15 20.05
CA HIS A 501 -8.63 12.54 21.33
C HIS A 501 -9.46 13.05 22.52
N LYS A 502 -9.86 14.32 22.52
CA LYS A 502 -10.68 14.93 23.57
C LYS A 502 -12.10 14.35 23.61
N VAL A 503 -12.73 14.20 22.44
CA VAL A 503 -14.06 13.60 22.26
C VAL A 503 -14.05 12.12 22.64
N ILE A 504 -13.07 11.34 22.15
CA ILE A 504 -12.95 9.90 22.46
C ILE A 504 -12.73 9.70 23.97
N GLY A 505 -11.77 10.40 24.57
CA GLY A 505 -11.48 10.26 26.00
C GLY A 505 -12.67 10.63 26.89
N TYR A 506 -13.47 11.64 26.50
CA TYR A 506 -14.71 11.97 27.20
C TYR A 506 -15.77 10.86 27.04
N GLY A 507 -15.94 10.31 25.83
CA GLY A 507 -16.85 9.19 25.58
C GLY A 507 -16.48 7.93 26.38
N GLU A 508 -15.20 7.58 26.44
CA GLU A 508 -14.67 6.47 27.25
C GLU A 508 -14.89 6.69 28.76
N ARG A 509 -14.70 7.92 29.25
CA ARG A 509 -15.02 8.31 30.63
C ARG A 509 -16.50 8.10 30.95
N MET A 510 -17.40 8.51 30.04
CA MET A 510 -18.85 8.30 30.20
C MET A 510 -19.23 6.80 30.22
N VAL A 511 -18.65 5.99 29.33
CA VAL A 511 -18.89 4.53 29.32
C VAL A 511 -18.37 3.87 30.60
N SER A 512 -17.20 4.30 31.09
CA SER A 512 -16.62 3.80 32.35
C SER A 512 -17.49 4.11 33.56
N LEU A 513 -18.03 5.33 33.64
CA LEU A 513 -18.99 5.74 34.68
C LEU A 513 -20.27 4.90 34.65
N ARG A 514 -20.82 4.65 33.44
CA ARG A 514 -22.06 3.89 33.27
C ARG A 514 -21.90 2.40 33.63
N ASN A 515 -20.74 1.81 33.32
CA ASN A 515 -20.43 0.42 33.68
C ASN A 515 -20.11 0.25 35.18
N GLY A 516 -19.75 1.33 35.88
CA GLY A 516 -19.57 1.33 37.34
C GLY A 516 -20.88 1.18 38.14
N THR A 517 -22.04 1.31 37.48
CA THR A 517 -23.36 1.38 38.12
C THR A 517 -24.32 0.24 37.71
N GLY A 518 -23.85 -1.00 37.70
CA GLY A 518 -24.72 -2.18 37.87
C GLY A 518 -24.59 -3.32 36.86
N VAL A 519 -24.51 -4.53 37.39
CA VAL A 519 -24.77 -5.86 36.79
C VAL A 519 -24.10 -6.18 35.44
N SER A 520 -23.14 -7.10 35.49
CA SER A 520 -22.63 -7.81 34.31
C SER A 520 -23.59 -8.92 33.86
N THR A 521 -24.21 -8.77 32.69
CA THR A 521 -24.89 -9.86 31.97
C THR A 521 -24.06 -10.31 30.76
N SER A 522 -23.99 -11.65 30.57
CA SER A 522 -23.66 -12.38 29.33
C SER A 522 -22.70 -11.71 28.32
N GLY A 523 -21.46 -12.20 28.25
CA GLY A 523 -20.50 -11.75 27.23
C GLY A 523 -20.75 -12.35 25.85
N ASP A 524 -21.22 -11.54 24.90
CA ASP A 524 -21.08 -11.80 23.47
C ASP A 524 -19.80 -11.11 22.94
N CYS A 525 -18.91 -11.89 22.34
CA CYS A 525 -17.63 -11.40 21.80
C CYS A 525 -17.77 -10.85 20.38
N TYR A 526 -18.58 -9.80 20.20
CA TYR A 526 -18.49 -8.96 19.00
C TYR A 526 -17.34 -7.96 19.15
N GLU A 527 -16.50 -7.87 18.13
CA GLU A 527 -15.39 -6.93 18.09
C GLU A 527 -15.92 -5.49 18.18
N LYS A 528 -15.65 -4.82 19.31
CA LYS A 528 -15.94 -3.38 19.45
C LYS A 528 -14.95 -2.59 18.61
N GLU A 529 -15.31 -2.39 17.35
CA GLU A 529 -14.65 -1.48 16.42
C GLU A 529 -14.33 -0.16 17.13
N SER A 530 -13.06 0.25 17.13
CA SER A 530 -12.65 1.36 17.99
C SER A 530 -13.27 2.67 17.51
N THR A 531 -13.75 3.50 18.44
CA THR A 531 -14.27 4.84 18.12
C THR A 531 -13.21 5.67 17.39
N LEU A 532 -11.92 5.44 17.65
CA LEU A 532 -10.81 6.05 16.94
C LEU A 532 -10.74 5.64 15.45
N SER A 533 -10.99 4.37 15.10
CA SER A 533 -11.11 3.95 13.70
C SER A 533 -12.30 4.61 13.00
N SER A 534 -13.41 4.86 13.70
CA SER A 534 -14.54 5.61 13.14
C SER A 534 -14.19 7.08 12.84
N PHE A 535 -13.51 7.77 13.78
CA PHE A 535 -13.01 9.14 13.57
C PHE A 535 -11.95 9.22 12.47
N ARG A 536 -11.10 8.19 12.36
CA ARG A 536 -10.12 8.08 11.28
C ARG A 536 -10.80 7.88 9.92
N ALA A 537 -11.77 6.97 9.81
CA ALA A 537 -12.53 6.77 8.58
C ALA A 537 -13.21 8.06 8.12
N LEU A 538 -13.65 8.91 9.05
CA LEU A 538 -14.16 10.26 8.73
C LEU A 538 -13.04 11.16 8.20
N ALA A 539 -11.89 11.26 8.88
CA ALA A 539 -10.78 12.09 8.43
C ALA A 539 -10.25 11.65 7.05
N ASP A 540 -10.11 10.36 6.81
CA ASP A 540 -9.66 9.78 5.54
C ASP A 540 -10.71 10.02 4.41
N MET A 541 -12.02 10.02 4.73
CA MET A 541 -13.10 10.40 3.80
C MET A 541 -13.12 11.91 3.51
N LEU A 542 -12.97 12.78 4.52
CA LEU A 542 -12.90 14.23 4.32
C LEU A 542 -11.65 14.64 3.53
N LEU A 543 -10.54 13.93 3.69
CA LEU A 543 -9.34 14.10 2.86
C LEU A 543 -9.60 13.66 1.42
N SER A 544 -10.40 12.61 1.21
CA SER A 544 -10.76 12.13 -0.12
C SER A 544 -11.59 13.14 -0.92
N LEU A 545 -12.42 13.95 -0.25
CA LEU A 545 -13.24 15.01 -0.85
C LEU A 545 -12.44 16.26 -1.28
N ILE A 546 -11.13 16.31 -1.03
CA ILE A 546 -10.23 17.40 -1.45
C ILE A 546 -9.54 17.09 -2.80
N ASN A 547 -9.65 15.86 -3.31
CA ASN A 547 -9.11 15.49 -4.63
C ASN A 547 -9.89 16.18 -5.76
N PHE A 548 -9.27 16.27 -6.95
CA PHE A 548 -9.94 16.80 -8.13
C PHE A 548 -11.05 15.85 -8.60
N ASP A 549 -12.14 16.44 -9.11
CA ASP A 549 -13.37 15.76 -9.53
C ASP A 549 -13.21 14.71 -10.65
N GLY A 550 -12.11 14.77 -11.39
CA GLY A 550 -11.71 13.77 -12.38
C GLY A 550 -10.96 12.57 -11.81
N ASP A 551 -10.30 12.72 -10.67
CA ASP A 551 -9.31 11.76 -10.16
C ASP A 551 -9.97 10.56 -9.45
N GLY A 552 -11.19 10.75 -8.93
CA GLY A 552 -11.90 9.76 -8.12
C GLY A 552 -13.42 9.77 -8.30
N ARG A 553 -14.09 8.80 -7.68
CA ARG A 553 -15.56 8.72 -7.61
C ARG A 553 -16.02 8.44 -6.19
N ILE A 554 -17.19 8.96 -5.85
CA ILE A 554 -17.90 8.60 -4.63
C ILE A 554 -18.92 7.51 -4.98
N ILE A 555 -18.78 6.35 -4.33
CA ILE A 555 -19.71 5.23 -4.41
C ILE A 555 -20.53 5.18 -3.12
N ILE A 556 -21.85 5.18 -3.26
CA ILE A 556 -22.81 5.10 -2.17
C ILE A 556 -23.58 3.80 -2.28
N SER A 557 -23.55 2.99 -1.22
CA SER A 557 -24.34 1.77 -1.09
C SER A 557 -25.30 1.91 0.09
N LYS A 558 -26.60 1.76 -0.16
CA LYS A 558 -27.64 2.00 0.85
C LYS A 558 -27.95 0.74 1.65
N ASN A 559 -28.34 0.93 2.93
CA ASN A 559 -28.56 -0.16 3.88
C ASN A 559 -29.59 -1.18 3.35
N ARG A 560 -29.31 -2.48 3.52
CA ARG A 560 -30.21 -3.58 3.17
C ARG A 560 -30.30 -4.60 4.29
N ARG A 561 -31.54 -5.02 4.58
CA ARG A 561 -31.83 -6.25 5.33
C ARG A 561 -31.51 -7.46 4.44
N THR A 562 -30.45 -8.18 4.77
CA THR A 562 -30.12 -9.47 4.13
C THR A 562 -30.59 -10.62 5.01
N CYS A 563 -30.77 -11.81 4.44
CA CYS A 563 -31.14 -13.02 5.21
C CYS A 563 -30.05 -13.44 6.23
N SER A 564 -28.86 -12.83 6.17
CA SER A 564 -27.71 -13.04 7.05
C SER A 564 -27.46 -11.88 8.03
N GLY A 565 -28.34 -10.87 8.08
CA GLY A 565 -28.22 -9.69 8.95
C GLY A 565 -28.37 -8.36 8.21
N GLU A 566 -28.29 -7.26 8.95
CA GLU A 566 -28.34 -5.91 8.38
C GLU A 566 -26.96 -5.52 7.80
N CYS A 567 -26.89 -5.39 6.48
CA CYS A 567 -25.71 -4.83 5.81
C CYS A 567 -25.84 -3.31 5.79
N GLY A 568 -25.35 -2.68 6.87
CA GLY A 568 -25.31 -1.23 7.01
C GLY A 568 -24.68 -0.53 5.81
N GLY A 569 -25.31 0.55 5.35
CA GLY A 569 -24.85 1.31 4.19
C GLY A 569 -23.46 1.91 4.38
N TYR A 570 -22.80 2.27 3.27
CA TYR A 570 -21.46 2.85 3.29
C TYR A 570 -21.26 3.86 2.16
N ILE A 571 -20.32 4.77 2.38
CA ILE A 571 -19.75 5.67 1.38
C ILE A 571 -18.31 5.23 1.16
N LYS A 572 -17.90 5.02 -0.09
CA LYS A 572 -16.52 4.72 -0.49
C LYS A 572 -16.05 5.77 -1.50
N PHE A 573 -14.90 6.40 -1.26
CA PHE A 573 -14.15 7.08 -2.29
C PHE A 573 -13.24 6.08 -2.99
N VAL A 574 -13.21 6.13 -4.33
CA VAL A 574 -12.38 5.28 -5.17
C VAL A 574 -11.49 6.13 -6.05
N MET A 575 -10.18 5.91 -5.99
CA MET A 575 -9.22 6.55 -6.91
C MET A 575 -9.26 5.86 -8.29
N LEU A 576 -9.36 6.64 -9.37
CA LEU A 576 -9.47 6.13 -10.74
C LEU A 576 -8.10 5.95 -11.42
N THR A 577 -7.13 6.82 -11.11
CA THR A 577 -5.79 6.83 -11.72
C THR A 577 -4.68 7.03 -10.69
N GLY A 578 -3.52 6.38 -10.91
CA GLY A 578 -2.31 6.60 -10.11
C GLY A 578 -1.39 7.70 -10.65
N GLU A 579 -1.69 8.22 -11.84
CA GLU A 579 -0.82 9.09 -12.66
C GLU A 579 -0.16 10.24 -11.90
N LYS A 580 -0.94 11.05 -11.18
CA LYS A 580 -0.41 12.27 -10.51
C LYS A 580 0.55 11.94 -9.35
N ILE A 581 0.32 10.81 -8.68
CA ILE A 581 1.15 10.36 -7.55
C ILE A 581 2.42 9.68 -8.08
N PHE A 582 2.30 8.91 -9.17
CA PHE A 582 3.44 8.20 -9.75
C PHE A 582 4.36 9.13 -10.57
N SER A 583 3.82 10.14 -11.27
CA SER A 583 4.63 11.18 -11.93
C SER A 583 5.45 12.01 -10.94
N GLU A 584 4.97 12.28 -9.72
CA GLU A 584 5.78 12.92 -8.67
C GLU A 584 7.04 12.09 -8.36
N VAL A 585 6.92 10.76 -8.30
CA VAL A 585 8.02 9.83 -8.03
C VAL A 585 8.97 9.73 -9.24
N VAL A 586 8.43 9.59 -10.45
CA VAL A 586 9.19 9.48 -11.70
C VAL A 586 9.97 10.76 -12.01
N ASN A 587 9.40 11.94 -11.76
CA ASN A 587 10.04 13.23 -12.05
C ASN A 587 11.14 13.62 -11.04
N GLN A 588 11.21 12.96 -9.88
CA GLN A 588 12.29 13.17 -8.90
C GLN A 588 13.46 12.19 -9.12
N ALA A 589 13.15 10.94 -9.46
CA ALA A 589 14.14 9.89 -9.67
C ALA A 589 14.98 10.12 -10.94
N ARG A 590 16.24 9.66 -10.93
CA ARG A 590 17.08 9.58 -12.13
C ARG A 590 16.65 8.44 -13.05
N ALA A 591 16.24 7.32 -12.46
CA ALA A 591 15.73 6.15 -13.15
C ALA A 591 14.64 5.46 -12.33
N VAL A 592 13.56 5.04 -12.99
CA VAL A 592 12.52 4.18 -12.42
C VAL A 592 12.42 2.90 -13.25
N VAL A 593 12.67 1.77 -12.60
CA VAL A 593 12.64 0.43 -13.21
C VAL A 593 11.43 -0.32 -12.67
N LEU A 594 10.50 -0.67 -13.56
CA LEU A 594 9.35 -1.51 -13.26
C LEU A 594 9.63 -2.95 -13.70
N ALA A 595 9.94 -3.82 -12.73
CA ALA A 595 10.24 -5.23 -12.98
C ALA A 595 9.07 -6.15 -12.62
N GLY A 596 8.91 -7.25 -13.36
CA GLY A 596 7.86 -8.24 -13.07
C GLY A 596 8.01 -9.56 -13.82
N GLY A 597 7.42 -10.62 -13.27
CA GLY A 597 7.40 -11.93 -13.92
C GLY A 597 6.34 -12.08 -15.02
N THR A 598 5.30 -11.24 -14.97
CA THR A 598 4.12 -11.26 -15.84
C THR A 598 3.63 -9.82 -16.04
N LEU A 599 4.32 -9.05 -16.87
CA LEU A 599 3.96 -7.66 -17.19
C LEU A 599 3.03 -7.57 -18.41
N GLN A 600 3.01 -8.58 -19.29
CA GLN A 600 2.07 -8.64 -20.40
C GLN A 600 0.62 -8.83 -19.93
N PRO A 601 -0.37 -8.14 -20.54
CA PRO A 601 -0.23 -7.04 -21.52
C PRO A 601 0.20 -5.71 -20.87
N ILE A 602 1.31 -5.14 -21.37
CA ILE A 602 1.96 -3.96 -20.75
C ILE A 602 1.08 -2.71 -20.74
N GLU A 603 0.14 -2.63 -21.68
CA GLU A 603 -0.78 -1.51 -21.84
C GLU A 603 -1.68 -1.31 -20.61
N GLU A 604 -2.01 -2.37 -19.87
CA GLU A 604 -2.78 -2.26 -18.61
C GLU A 604 -2.05 -1.42 -17.57
N THR A 605 -0.76 -1.69 -17.37
CA THR A 605 0.06 -0.98 -16.40
C THR A 605 0.47 0.39 -16.95
N ARG A 606 0.69 0.52 -18.27
CA ARG A 606 1.00 1.81 -18.92
C ARG A 606 -0.16 2.80 -18.77
N GLU A 607 -1.40 2.41 -19.11
CA GLU A 607 -2.57 3.29 -19.07
C GLU A 607 -2.97 3.72 -17.63
N ARG A 608 -2.66 2.92 -16.60
CA ARG A 608 -3.01 3.23 -15.19
C ARG A 608 -1.97 4.05 -14.43
N LEU A 609 -0.70 4.02 -14.85
CA LEU A 609 0.41 4.65 -14.13
C LEU A 609 1.16 5.72 -14.91
N ILE A 610 1.29 5.55 -16.24
CA ILE A 610 2.10 6.41 -17.12
C ILE A 610 1.39 6.73 -18.46
N PRO A 611 0.10 7.08 -18.47
CA PRO A 611 -0.64 7.30 -19.72
C PRO A 611 -0.10 8.48 -20.55
N TRP A 612 0.58 9.44 -19.92
CA TRP A 612 1.26 10.56 -20.57
C TRP A 612 2.43 10.15 -21.48
N LEU A 613 2.97 8.93 -21.33
CA LEU A 613 4.20 8.49 -21.98
C LEU A 613 3.89 7.63 -23.21
N LEU A 614 4.42 8.05 -24.37
CA LEU A 614 4.21 7.34 -25.64
C LEU A 614 4.94 5.98 -25.65
N PRO A 615 4.38 4.93 -26.28
CA PRO A 615 5.05 3.63 -26.36
C PRO A 615 6.45 3.66 -26.98
N SER A 616 6.74 4.63 -27.86
CA SER A 616 8.07 4.85 -28.45
C SER A 616 9.10 5.49 -27.51
N GLN A 617 8.66 6.05 -26.38
CA GLN A 617 9.51 6.62 -25.32
C GLN A 617 9.72 5.64 -24.16
N LEU A 618 8.90 4.59 -24.06
CA LEU A 618 8.99 3.58 -23.01
C LEU A 618 10.04 2.53 -23.38
N ASN A 619 11.12 2.43 -22.59
CA ASN A 619 12.06 1.33 -22.76
C ASN A 619 11.47 0.04 -22.19
N PHE A 620 10.74 -0.72 -23.02
CA PHE A 620 10.25 -2.06 -22.69
C PHE A 620 11.21 -3.15 -23.18
N PHE A 621 11.51 -4.12 -22.32
CA PHE A 621 12.30 -5.31 -22.62
C PHE A 621 11.66 -6.54 -21.97
N SER A 622 11.68 -7.69 -22.65
CA SER A 622 11.10 -8.95 -22.17
C SER A 622 12.00 -10.13 -22.54
N CYS A 623 12.36 -10.93 -21.54
CA CYS A 623 13.17 -12.14 -21.73
C CYS A 623 12.36 -13.30 -22.32
N SER A 624 13.02 -14.12 -23.14
CA SER A 624 12.63 -15.51 -23.38
C SER A 624 12.64 -16.33 -22.07
N HIS A 625 11.90 -17.44 -22.04
CA HIS A 625 11.96 -18.36 -20.90
C HIS A 625 13.30 -19.12 -20.86
N ILE A 626 13.66 -19.65 -19.69
CA ILE A 626 14.85 -20.50 -19.49
C ILE A 626 14.64 -21.95 -19.96
N VAL A 627 13.40 -22.35 -20.24
CA VAL A 627 13.02 -23.74 -20.51
C VAL A 627 12.92 -23.94 -22.03
N PRO A 628 13.42 -25.08 -22.58
CA PRO A 628 13.34 -25.36 -24.00
C PRO A 628 11.88 -25.45 -24.48
N PRO A 629 11.55 -25.02 -25.72
CA PRO A 629 10.19 -25.07 -26.27
C PRO A 629 9.54 -26.46 -26.16
N GLU A 630 10.32 -27.53 -26.26
CA GLU A 630 9.89 -28.92 -26.22
C GLU A 630 9.30 -29.36 -24.86
N SER A 631 9.62 -28.63 -23.78
CA SER A 631 9.12 -28.87 -22.42
C SER A 631 7.90 -28.01 -22.06
N ILE A 632 7.33 -27.26 -23.02
CA ILE A 632 6.13 -26.43 -22.81
C ILE A 632 5.09 -26.73 -23.89
N LEU A 633 3.90 -27.20 -23.50
CA LEU A 633 2.80 -27.47 -24.45
C LEU A 633 1.57 -26.58 -24.21
N PRO A 634 1.55 -25.34 -24.74
CA PRO A 634 0.37 -24.48 -24.70
C PRO A 634 -0.57 -24.75 -25.88
N MET A 635 -1.85 -25.03 -25.60
CA MET A 635 -2.85 -25.35 -26.63
C MET A 635 -4.20 -24.65 -26.36
N ALA A 636 -4.79 -24.05 -27.40
CA ALA A 636 -6.16 -23.56 -27.38
C ALA A 636 -7.14 -24.72 -27.65
N VAL A 637 -7.98 -25.06 -26.66
CA VAL A 637 -8.95 -26.17 -26.74
C VAL A 637 -10.34 -25.60 -27.00
N SER A 638 -10.74 -25.58 -28.27
CA SER A 638 -11.99 -24.99 -28.75
C SER A 638 -13.23 -25.87 -28.57
N SER A 639 -13.07 -27.20 -28.54
CA SER A 639 -14.16 -28.18 -28.42
C SER A 639 -13.76 -29.38 -27.56
N GLY A 640 -14.76 -30.02 -26.94
CA GLY A 640 -14.56 -31.15 -26.02
C GLY A 640 -14.65 -32.54 -26.66
N PRO A 641 -14.60 -33.61 -25.84
CA PRO A 641 -14.55 -35.00 -26.30
C PRO A 641 -15.78 -35.49 -27.09
N SER A 642 -16.94 -34.84 -26.97
CA SER A 642 -18.15 -35.13 -27.77
C SER A 642 -18.33 -34.19 -28.97
N GLY A 643 -17.34 -33.31 -29.22
CA GLY A 643 -17.37 -32.32 -30.30
C GLY A 643 -18.15 -31.04 -29.96
N GLN A 644 -18.68 -30.91 -28.74
CA GLN A 644 -19.35 -29.68 -28.30
C GLN A 644 -18.34 -28.53 -28.16
N PRO A 645 -18.65 -27.31 -28.65
CA PRO A 645 -17.76 -26.16 -28.54
C PRO A 645 -17.72 -25.62 -27.10
N PHE A 646 -16.53 -25.23 -26.66
CA PHE A 646 -16.30 -24.59 -25.36
C PHE A 646 -16.49 -23.07 -25.46
N ASP A 647 -17.70 -22.60 -25.15
CA ASP A 647 -17.99 -21.18 -24.91
C ASP A 647 -18.30 -20.92 -23.44
N PHE A 648 -17.34 -20.37 -22.70
CA PHE A 648 -17.54 -19.94 -21.31
C PHE A 648 -17.93 -18.46 -21.21
N SER A 649 -18.75 -17.96 -22.14
CA SER A 649 -19.41 -16.67 -22.01
C SER A 649 -20.46 -16.68 -20.88
N TYR A 650 -20.81 -15.51 -20.36
CA TYR A 650 -21.66 -15.38 -19.16
C TYR A 650 -23.00 -16.14 -19.27
N ASN A 651 -23.63 -16.09 -20.46
CA ASN A 651 -24.93 -16.71 -20.74
C ASN A 651 -24.88 -18.24 -20.89
N THR A 652 -23.71 -18.80 -21.20
CA THR A 652 -23.53 -20.17 -21.71
C THR A 652 -22.72 -21.05 -20.75
N ARG A 653 -21.78 -20.47 -20.00
CA ARG A 653 -20.88 -21.17 -19.05
C ARG A 653 -21.59 -22.06 -18.02
N SER A 654 -22.79 -21.68 -17.58
CA SER A 654 -23.59 -22.42 -16.59
C SER A 654 -24.55 -23.44 -17.21
N SER A 655 -24.49 -23.67 -18.53
CA SER A 655 -25.31 -24.70 -19.19
C SER A 655 -24.83 -26.11 -18.83
N SER A 656 -25.79 -27.01 -18.57
CA SER A 656 -25.51 -28.41 -18.21
C SER A 656 -24.67 -29.14 -19.27
N ALA A 657 -24.83 -28.78 -20.55
CA ALA A 657 -24.03 -29.33 -21.64
C ALA A 657 -22.54 -29.00 -21.50
N ILE A 658 -22.18 -27.72 -21.36
CA ILE A 658 -20.78 -27.27 -21.27
C ILE A 658 -20.13 -27.76 -19.98
N VAL A 659 -20.85 -27.72 -18.85
CA VAL A 659 -20.36 -28.23 -17.57
C VAL A 659 -20.11 -29.74 -17.62
N LYS A 660 -20.99 -30.52 -18.25
CA LYS A 660 -20.79 -31.96 -18.49
C LYS A 660 -19.59 -32.22 -19.41
N GLU A 661 -19.44 -31.46 -20.49
CA GLU A 661 -18.36 -31.60 -21.46
C GLU A 661 -16.99 -31.31 -20.85
N LEU A 662 -16.88 -30.27 -20.02
CA LEU A 662 -15.67 -29.98 -19.24
C LEU A 662 -15.34 -31.13 -18.27
N GLY A 663 -16.36 -31.75 -17.67
CA GLY A 663 -16.20 -32.94 -16.85
C GLY A 663 -15.69 -34.16 -17.62
N LEU A 664 -16.12 -34.33 -18.87
CA LEU A 664 -15.60 -35.37 -19.77
C LEU A 664 -14.15 -35.10 -20.20
N LEU A 665 -13.79 -33.83 -20.45
CA LEU A 665 -12.41 -33.42 -20.68
C LEU A 665 -11.52 -33.81 -19.49
N LEU A 666 -11.90 -33.43 -18.26
CA LEU A 666 -11.12 -33.78 -17.06
C LEU A 666 -11.02 -35.30 -16.83
N CYS A 667 -12.08 -36.07 -17.09
CA CYS A 667 -12.06 -37.53 -17.00
C CYS A 667 -10.96 -38.17 -17.86
N ASN A 668 -10.66 -37.59 -19.02
CA ASN A 668 -9.61 -38.06 -19.91
C ASN A 668 -8.24 -37.53 -19.48
N LEU A 669 -8.13 -36.24 -19.09
CA LEU A 669 -6.87 -35.65 -18.62
C LEU A 669 -6.29 -36.41 -17.41
N VAL A 670 -7.09 -36.84 -16.44
CA VAL A 670 -6.59 -37.63 -15.29
C VAL A 670 -6.06 -39.03 -15.66
N THR A 671 -6.25 -39.49 -16.90
CA THR A 671 -5.65 -40.74 -17.40
C THR A 671 -4.35 -40.54 -18.18
N VAL A 672 -4.04 -39.32 -18.60
CA VAL A 672 -2.85 -39.00 -19.42
C VAL A 672 -1.81 -38.19 -18.64
N VAL A 673 -2.22 -37.23 -17.80
CA VAL A 673 -1.30 -36.34 -17.10
C VAL A 673 -0.74 -37.05 -15.84
N PRO A 674 0.59 -37.07 -15.61
CA PRO A 674 1.19 -37.53 -14.36
C PRO A 674 0.87 -36.57 -13.19
N GLU A 675 1.19 -36.95 -11.95
CA GLU A 675 1.30 -36.00 -10.81
C GLU A 675 0.13 -34.99 -10.67
N GLY A 676 0.40 -33.69 -10.58
CA GLY A 676 -0.58 -32.61 -10.34
C GLY A 676 -1.24 -32.05 -11.61
N ILE A 677 -2.58 -31.98 -11.58
CA ILE A 677 -3.38 -31.12 -12.45
C ILE A 677 -3.91 -29.93 -11.64
N VAL A 678 -3.88 -28.72 -12.21
CA VAL A 678 -4.50 -27.52 -11.61
C VAL A 678 -5.52 -26.93 -12.59
N VAL A 679 -6.76 -26.80 -12.15
CA VAL A 679 -7.89 -26.31 -12.95
C VAL A 679 -8.34 -24.95 -12.40
N PHE A 680 -8.16 -23.90 -13.19
CA PHE A 680 -8.51 -22.52 -12.81
C PHE A 680 -9.88 -22.12 -13.34
N PHE A 681 -10.76 -21.66 -12.45
CA PHE A 681 -12.08 -21.10 -12.76
C PHE A 681 -12.14 -19.57 -12.58
N SER A 682 -13.10 -18.94 -13.25
CA SER A 682 -13.33 -17.48 -13.18
C SER A 682 -13.84 -16.94 -11.82
N SER A 683 -14.45 -17.78 -10.98
CA SER A 683 -14.86 -17.39 -9.62
C SER A 683 -15.15 -18.62 -8.74
N PHE A 684 -15.10 -18.44 -7.41
CA PHE A 684 -15.48 -19.47 -6.44
C PHE A 684 -16.93 -19.95 -6.63
N ASP A 685 -17.86 -19.05 -6.93
CA ASP A 685 -19.28 -19.42 -7.09
C ASP A 685 -19.52 -20.25 -8.35
N TYR A 686 -18.72 -20.03 -9.41
CA TYR A 686 -18.77 -20.86 -10.61
C TYR A 686 -18.09 -22.22 -10.41
N GLU A 687 -16.95 -22.27 -9.72
CA GLU A 687 -16.30 -23.53 -9.31
C GLU A 687 -17.25 -24.37 -8.45
N GLU A 688 -17.95 -23.75 -7.49
CA GLU A 688 -18.91 -24.42 -6.61
C GLU A 688 -20.15 -24.93 -7.37
N GLN A 689 -20.66 -24.17 -8.35
CA GLN A 689 -21.72 -24.63 -9.26
C GLN A 689 -21.27 -25.85 -10.09
N VAL A 690 -20.07 -25.79 -10.68
CA VAL A 690 -19.49 -26.87 -11.50
C VAL A 690 -19.23 -28.12 -10.66
N TYR A 691 -18.64 -27.98 -9.47
CA TYR A 691 -18.39 -29.06 -8.54
C TYR A 691 -19.69 -29.75 -8.09
N GLY A 692 -20.73 -28.97 -7.77
CA GLY A 692 -22.07 -29.49 -7.46
C GLY A 692 -22.68 -30.30 -8.61
N ALA A 693 -22.59 -29.81 -9.84
CA ALA A 693 -23.06 -30.52 -11.03
C ALA A 693 -22.28 -31.81 -11.32
N TRP A 694 -20.96 -31.82 -11.15
CA TRP A 694 -20.13 -33.02 -11.29
C TRP A 694 -20.38 -34.06 -10.19
N LYS A 695 -20.73 -33.61 -8.98
CA LYS A 695 -21.16 -34.50 -7.89
C LYS A 695 -22.50 -35.16 -8.22
N ALA A 696 -23.49 -34.38 -8.67
CA ALA A 696 -24.82 -34.88 -9.01
C ALA A 696 -24.83 -35.82 -10.24
N SER A 697 -23.82 -35.73 -11.12
CA SER A 697 -23.70 -36.54 -12.34
C SER A 697 -22.70 -37.71 -12.23
N GLY A 698 -22.11 -37.96 -11.06
CA GLY A 698 -21.12 -39.02 -10.87
C GLY A 698 -19.79 -38.82 -11.61
N ILE A 699 -19.54 -37.61 -12.12
CA ILE A 699 -18.29 -37.26 -12.81
C ILE A 699 -17.14 -37.16 -11.80
N LEU A 700 -17.38 -36.62 -10.60
CA LEU A 700 -16.35 -36.60 -9.54
C LEU A 700 -15.87 -38.02 -9.21
N ASP A 701 -16.76 -39.01 -9.10
CA ASP A 701 -16.38 -40.40 -8.78
C ASP A 701 -15.54 -41.05 -9.88
N ARG A 702 -15.69 -40.63 -11.14
CA ARG A 702 -14.84 -41.06 -12.25
C ARG A 702 -13.44 -40.45 -12.15
N ILE A 703 -13.34 -39.19 -11.75
CA ILE A 703 -12.07 -38.47 -11.54
C ILE A 703 -11.34 -39.02 -10.30
N MET A 704 -12.05 -39.22 -9.19
CA MET A 704 -11.52 -39.73 -7.91
C MET A 704 -10.99 -41.17 -7.99
N LYS A 705 -11.44 -41.98 -8.95
CA LYS A 705 -10.85 -43.29 -9.29
C LYS A 705 -9.43 -43.20 -9.89
N LYS A 706 -8.94 -42.00 -10.22
CA LYS A 706 -7.61 -41.77 -10.80
C LYS A 706 -6.77 -40.74 -10.04
N LYS A 707 -7.32 -39.61 -9.62
CA LYS A 707 -6.59 -38.57 -8.86
C LYS A 707 -7.40 -38.04 -7.68
N ARG A 708 -6.76 -37.74 -6.54
CA ARG A 708 -7.43 -37.13 -5.37
C ARG A 708 -7.80 -35.67 -5.71
N ILE A 709 -9.03 -35.27 -5.41
CA ILE A 709 -9.51 -33.91 -5.69
C ILE A 709 -9.31 -33.01 -4.47
N PHE A 710 -8.82 -31.79 -4.70
CA PHE A 710 -8.67 -30.70 -3.73
C PHE A 710 -9.35 -29.43 -4.28
N ARG A 711 -9.75 -28.51 -3.41
CA ARG A 711 -10.41 -27.24 -3.76
C ARG A 711 -9.77 -26.07 -3.00
N GLU A 712 -9.56 -24.94 -3.65
CA GLU A 712 -9.09 -23.71 -3.00
C GLU A 712 -10.15 -23.18 -2.01
N PRO A 713 -9.83 -23.03 -0.71
CA PRO A 713 -10.77 -22.49 0.26
C PRO A 713 -10.88 -20.97 0.13
N ARG A 714 -12.09 -20.41 0.31
CA ARG A 714 -12.34 -18.95 0.29
C ARG A 714 -11.60 -18.16 1.39
N LYS A 715 -10.96 -18.85 2.36
CA LYS A 715 -10.19 -18.24 3.47
C LYS A 715 -8.69 -18.43 3.26
N ASN A 716 -7.96 -17.32 3.20
CA ASN A 716 -6.50 -17.29 2.99
C ASN A 716 -5.67 -18.05 4.05
N THR A 717 -6.20 -18.29 5.24
CA THR A 717 -5.60 -19.11 6.30
C THR A 717 -5.52 -20.59 5.92
N ASP A 718 -6.56 -21.09 5.26
CA ASP A 718 -6.81 -22.53 5.08
C ASP A 718 -6.12 -23.05 3.80
N VAL A 719 -5.70 -22.12 2.92
CA VAL A 719 -4.95 -22.41 1.68
C VAL A 719 -3.63 -23.14 1.97
N GLU A 720 -2.96 -22.83 3.08
CA GLU A 720 -1.64 -23.38 3.46
C GLU A 720 -1.68 -24.76 4.14
N SER A 721 -2.87 -25.26 4.53
CA SER A 721 -3.06 -26.68 4.84
C SER A 721 -3.41 -27.47 3.59
N VAL A 722 -4.36 -26.97 2.77
CA VAL A 722 -4.80 -27.65 1.54
C VAL A 722 -3.64 -27.85 0.55
N LEU A 723 -2.78 -26.85 0.33
CA LEU A 723 -1.62 -26.98 -0.56
C LEU A 723 -0.56 -27.96 -0.05
N ARG A 724 -0.46 -28.12 1.28
CA ARG A 724 0.46 -29.04 1.92
C ARG A 724 -0.02 -30.48 1.72
N GLU A 725 -1.29 -30.76 2.00
CA GLU A 725 -1.89 -32.06 1.70
C GLU A 725 -1.84 -32.40 0.20
N TYR A 726 -2.00 -31.40 -0.67
CA TYR A 726 -1.86 -31.56 -2.12
C TYR A 726 -0.44 -31.96 -2.51
N LYS A 727 0.59 -31.26 -1.98
CA LYS A 727 1.99 -31.61 -2.22
C LYS A 727 2.36 -32.98 -1.64
N GLU A 728 2.03 -33.24 -0.37
CA GLU A 728 2.25 -34.53 0.29
C GLU A 728 1.61 -35.70 -0.48
N ASN A 729 0.48 -35.47 -1.15
CA ASN A 729 -0.17 -36.47 -1.99
C ASN A 729 0.53 -36.72 -3.35
N ILE A 730 1.35 -35.78 -3.83
CA ILE A 730 2.19 -35.92 -5.03
C ILE A 730 3.56 -36.51 -4.66
N ASP A 731 4.25 -35.92 -3.68
CA ASP A 731 5.55 -36.39 -3.17
C ASP A 731 5.48 -37.85 -2.65
N GLY A 732 4.34 -38.23 -2.07
CA GLY A 732 4.02 -39.60 -1.64
C GLY A 732 3.82 -40.63 -2.76
N LEU A 733 4.00 -40.25 -4.02
CA LEU A 733 4.05 -41.16 -5.18
C LEU A 733 5.50 -41.50 -5.55
N CYS A 734 6.40 -40.53 -5.52
CA CYS A 734 7.84 -40.71 -5.75
C CYS A 734 8.49 -41.64 -4.71
N SER A 735 7.87 -41.80 -3.54
CA SER A 735 8.39 -42.55 -2.40
C SER A 735 7.93 -44.02 -2.34
N LYS A 736 7.33 -44.58 -3.40
CA LYS A 736 6.76 -45.94 -3.40
C LYS A 736 7.57 -46.92 -4.25
N ASP A 737 7.95 -48.03 -3.63
CA ASP A 737 8.62 -49.16 -4.28
C ASP A 737 7.79 -49.68 -5.48
N PRO A 738 8.36 -49.82 -6.70
CA PRO A 738 7.64 -50.21 -7.92
C PRO A 738 7.19 -51.70 -7.93
N LYS A 739 7.24 -52.38 -6.80
CA LYS A 739 6.89 -53.81 -6.62
C LYS A 739 5.54 -54.04 -5.94
N GLN A 740 4.85 -53.01 -5.46
CA GLN A 740 3.53 -53.15 -4.83
C GLN A 740 2.39 -52.67 -5.73
N ASN A 741 1.80 -53.59 -6.49
CA ASN A 741 0.64 -53.36 -7.36
C ASN A 741 -0.66 -53.14 -6.55
N ILE A 742 -0.80 -51.97 -5.94
CA ILE A 742 -2.06 -51.47 -5.37
C ILE A 742 -2.54 -50.31 -6.27
N PRO A 743 -3.81 -50.28 -6.73
CA PRO A 743 -4.35 -49.21 -7.58
C PRO A 743 -4.59 -47.92 -6.77
N SER A 744 -3.50 -47.29 -6.33
CA SER A 744 -3.46 -45.96 -5.72
C SER A 744 -3.63 -44.88 -6.78
N ALA A 745 -4.17 -43.71 -6.39
CA ALA A 745 -4.32 -42.57 -7.27
C ALA A 745 -2.98 -42.13 -7.90
N SER A 746 -2.98 -41.80 -9.20
CA SER A 746 -1.81 -41.41 -9.99
C SER A 746 -1.45 -39.93 -9.87
N GLY A 747 -1.78 -39.30 -8.73
CA GLY A 747 -1.62 -37.87 -8.50
C GLY A 747 -2.85 -37.19 -7.92
N ALA A 748 -2.85 -35.87 -8.02
CA ALA A 748 -3.86 -34.99 -7.45
C ALA A 748 -4.40 -34.01 -8.49
N LEU A 749 -5.62 -33.53 -8.26
CA LEU A 749 -6.31 -32.53 -9.08
C LEU A 749 -6.82 -31.41 -8.18
N LEU A 750 -6.37 -30.19 -8.42
CA LEU A 750 -6.69 -29.00 -7.62
C LEU A 750 -7.63 -28.09 -8.42
N LEU A 751 -8.82 -27.83 -7.87
CA LEU A 751 -9.72 -26.80 -8.36
C LEU A 751 -9.35 -25.48 -7.67
N ALA A 752 -8.96 -24.48 -8.46
CA ALA A 752 -8.47 -23.18 -8.01
C ALA A 752 -9.19 -22.04 -8.74
N VAL A 753 -9.03 -20.81 -8.26
CA VAL A 753 -9.71 -19.62 -8.79
C VAL A 753 -8.70 -18.58 -9.26
N VAL A 754 -8.99 -17.95 -10.41
CA VAL A 754 -8.20 -16.83 -10.93
C VAL A 754 -8.41 -15.59 -10.05
N GLY A 755 -7.32 -14.97 -9.58
CA GLY A 755 -7.34 -13.95 -8.53
C GLY A 755 -7.44 -14.51 -7.11
N GLY A 756 -7.48 -15.84 -6.94
CA GLY A 756 -7.31 -16.52 -5.67
C GLY A 756 -5.86 -16.48 -5.16
N LYS A 757 -5.64 -16.84 -3.90
CA LYS A 757 -4.29 -16.86 -3.29
C LYS A 757 -3.36 -17.81 -4.06
N ILE A 758 -3.87 -18.89 -4.63
CA ILE A 758 -3.09 -19.85 -5.42
C ILE A 758 -2.62 -19.24 -6.76
N SER A 759 -3.42 -18.40 -7.40
CA SER A 759 -3.08 -17.72 -8.66
C SER A 759 -2.37 -16.37 -8.51
N GLU A 760 -2.25 -15.83 -7.28
CA GLU A 760 -1.39 -14.67 -6.95
C GLU A 760 -0.06 -15.04 -6.27
N GLY A 761 -0.06 -15.92 -5.26
CA GLY A 761 1.01 -15.97 -4.26
C GLY A 761 1.90 -17.22 -4.26
N ILE A 762 1.52 -18.29 -4.97
CA ILE A 762 2.12 -19.63 -4.80
C ILE A 762 2.92 -20.10 -6.03
N ASN A 763 3.87 -21.00 -5.77
CA ASN A 763 4.69 -21.69 -6.76
C ASN A 763 4.21 -23.14 -6.90
N LEU A 764 4.13 -23.64 -8.14
CA LEU A 764 3.62 -24.98 -8.47
C LEU A 764 4.72 -25.83 -9.12
N SER A 765 5.90 -25.87 -8.49
CA SER A 765 7.08 -26.61 -8.98
C SER A 765 6.95 -28.12 -8.80
N ASP A 766 7.93 -28.87 -9.33
CA ASP A 766 8.26 -30.24 -8.90
C ASP A 766 7.06 -31.21 -8.96
N GLY A 767 6.29 -31.15 -10.05
CA GLY A 767 5.13 -32.02 -10.28
C GLY A 767 3.78 -31.48 -9.77
N MET A 768 3.77 -30.39 -9.00
CA MET A 768 2.53 -29.74 -8.52
C MET A 768 1.68 -29.09 -9.63
N GLY A 769 2.18 -28.98 -10.87
CA GLY A 769 1.54 -28.21 -11.95
C GLY A 769 1.71 -28.79 -13.36
N ARG A 770 1.89 -30.11 -13.52
CA ARG A 770 2.20 -30.75 -14.83
C ARG A 770 1.18 -30.46 -15.93
N CYS A 771 -0.09 -30.23 -15.59
CA CYS A 771 -1.05 -29.62 -16.50
C CYS A 771 -1.83 -28.50 -15.81
N ILE A 772 -1.73 -27.29 -16.35
CA ILE A 772 -2.67 -26.20 -16.05
C ILE A 772 -3.85 -26.27 -17.04
N VAL A 773 -5.07 -26.15 -16.53
CA VAL A 773 -6.31 -26.05 -17.32
C VAL A 773 -6.98 -24.73 -16.98
N MET A 774 -6.98 -23.78 -17.90
CA MET A 774 -7.67 -22.49 -17.76
C MET A 774 -9.08 -22.62 -18.33
N VAL A 775 -10.11 -22.55 -17.48
CA VAL A 775 -11.51 -22.73 -17.87
C VAL A 775 -12.13 -21.39 -18.26
N GLY A 776 -12.30 -21.18 -19.57
CA GLY A 776 -12.83 -19.93 -20.09
C GLY A 776 -11.82 -18.77 -20.10
N LEU A 777 -12.36 -17.56 -20.27
CA LEU A 777 -11.65 -16.30 -20.06
C LEU A 777 -12.14 -15.66 -18.74
N PRO A 778 -11.28 -15.45 -17.74
CA PRO A 778 -11.63 -14.89 -16.43
C PRO A 778 -11.82 -13.36 -16.51
N TYR A 779 -12.85 -12.93 -17.23
CA TYR A 779 -13.24 -11.52 -17.27
C TYR A 779 -13.78 -11.07 -15.90
N PRO A 780 -13.36 -9.90 -15.38
CA PRO A 780 -14.00 -9.27 -14.23
C PRO A 780 -15.51 -9.05 -14.46
N SER A 781 -16.30 -8.88 -13.39
CA SER A 781 -17.75 -8.70 -13.57
C SER A 781 -18.10 -7.33 -14.17
N PRO A 782 -18.95 -7.24 -15.22
CA PRO A 782 -19.51 -5.96 -15.68
C PRO A 782 -20.39 -5.25 -14.62
N SER A 783 -20.79 -5.95 -13.55
CA SER A 783 -21.49 -5.35 -12.40
C SER A 783 -20.56 -4.60 -11.43
N ASP A 784 -19.23 -4.67 -11.61
CA ASP A 784 -18.28 -3.95 -10.78
C ASP A 784 -18.27 -2.45 -11.16
N ILE A 785 -18.85 -1.64 -10.28
CA ILE A 785 -19.01 -0.20 -10.47
C ILE A 785 -17.65 0.52 -10.44
N GLU A 786 -16.70 0.06 -9.62
CA GLU A 786 -15.36 0.65 -9.58
C GLU A 786 -14.63 0.40 -10.90
N LEU A 787 -14.79 -0.80 -11.46
CA LEU A 787 -14.25 -1.14 -12.76
C LEU A 787 -14.93 -0.34 -13.89
N MET A 788 -16.25 -0.20 -13.87
CA MET A 788 -16.98 0.56 -14.90
C MET A 788 -16.61 2.06 -14.88
N GLU A 789 -16.43 2.67 -13.71
CA GLU A 789 -15.94 4.06 -13.62
C GLU A 789 -14.48 4.19 -14.07
N ARG A 790 -13.60 3.24 -13.75
CA ARG A 790 -12.22 3.22 -14.29
C ARG A 790 -12.21 3.05 -15.82
N VAL A 791 -13.10 2.23 -16.38
CA VAL A 791 -13.31 2.05 -17.83
C VAL A 791 -13.77 3.36 -18.49
N LYS A 792 -14.74 4.09 -17.89
CA LYS A 792 -15.15 5.43 -18.35
C LYS A 792 -13.98 6.42 -18.32
N HIS A 793 -13.22 6.46 -17.23
CA HIS A 793 -12.07 7.36 -17.06
C HIS A 793 -11.00 7.17 -18.13
N ILE A 794 -10.62 5.91 -18.42
CA ILE A 794 -9.62 5.59 -19.46
C ILE A 794 -10.09 6.01 -20.86
N GLU A 795 -11.39 5.91 -21.15
CA GLU A 795 -11.95 6.40 -22.43
C GLU A 795 -11.93 7.93 -22.53
N ILE A 796 -12.19 8.65 -21.43
CA ILE A 796 -12.15 10.11 -21.35
C ILE A 796 -10.72 10.62 -21.53
N LEU A 797 -9.75 10.04 -20.80
CA LEU A 797 -8.34 10.40 -20.85
C LEU A 797 -7.75 10.27 -22.27
N GLY A 798 -8.30 9.36 -23.07
CA GLY A 798 -7.91 9.16 -24.47
C GLY A 798 -8.57 10.06 -25.51
N ASN A 799 -9.60 10.84 -25.16
CA ASN A 799 -10.47 11.54 -26.11
C ASN A 799 -10.72 13.03 -25.74
N SER A 800 -9.67 13.77 -25.39
CA SER A 800 -9.75 15.20 -25.00
C SER A 800 -10.51 16.10 -26.00
N ASN A 801 -10.60 15.71 -27.27
CA ASN A 801 -11.26 16.46 -28.34
C ASN A 801 -12.70 15.96 -28.67
N SER A 802 -13.31 15.07 -27.88
CA SER A 802 -14.66 14.53 -28.15
C SER A 802 -15.62 14.67 -26.97
N ILE A 803 -15.90 15.93 -26.58
CA ILE A 803 -16.86 16.23 -25.51
C ILE A 803 -18.30 15.97 -25.99
N LYS A 804 -18.75 14.71 -25.83
CA LYS A 804 -20.17 14.32 -25.79
C LYS A 804 -20.48 13.63 -24.45
N SER A 805 -20.15 14.33 -23.36
CA SER A 805 -20.31 13.86 -21.96
C SER A 805 -21.77 13.52 -21.60
N SER A 806 -22.75 14.05 -22.32
CA SER A 806 -24.19 13.99 -22.04
C SER A 806 -24.90 12.65 -22.26
N LYS A 807 -24.17 11.53 -22.35
CA LYS A 807 -24.77 10.18 -22.49
C LYS A 807 -24.43 9.19 -21.35
N PHE A 808 -23.43 9.46 -20.52
CA PHE A 808 -22.93 8.49 -19.52
C PHE A 808 -23.35 8.75 -18.07
N TYR A 809 -24.07 9.85 -17.82
CA TYR A 809 -24.40 10.37 -16.49
C TYR A 809 -25.91 10.59 -16.26
N ASN A 810 -26.78 9.93 -17.03
CA ASN A 810 -28.21 9.90 -16.71
C ASN A 810 -28.47 8.94 -15.52
N GLU A 811 -29.42 9.29 -14.65
CA GLU A 811 -29.72 8.60 -13.39
C GLU A 811 -30.21 7.15 -13.58
N VAL A 812 -29.29 6.19 -13.70
CA VAL A 812 -29.58 4.76 -13.76
C VAL A 812 -28.81 4.03 -12.66
N PRO A 813 -29.45 3.16 -11.84
CA PRO A 813 -28.76 2.43 -10.77
C PRO A 813 -27.62 1.59 -11.35
N SER A 814 -26.43 1.76 -10.78
CA SER A 814 -25.22 1.09 -11.25
C SER A 814 -25.10 -0.29 -10.59
N GLY A 815 -24.77 -1.32 -11.37
CA GLY A 815 -24.66 -2.71 -10.90
C GLY A 815 -25.36 -3.74 -11.79
N ASP A 816 -26.31 -3.35 -12.65
CA ASP A 816 -26.89 -4.26 -13.64
C ASP A 816 -25.87 -4.61 -14.74
N VAL A 817 -25.73 -5.91 -15.03
CA VAL A 817 -24.71 -6.46 -15.93
C VAL A 817 -24.86 -5.93 -17.36
N GLU A 818 -26.11 -5.73 -17.80
CA GLU A 818 -26.45 -5.15 -19.10
C GLU A 818 -25.87 -3.74 -19.29
N ILE A 819 -25.87 -2.91 -18.24
CA ILE A 819 -25.34 -1.53 -18.28
C ILE A 819 -23.82 -1.56 -18.43
N GLY A 820 -23.13 -2.41 -17.65
CA GLY A 820 -21.69 -2.59 -17.78
C GLY A 820 -21.29 -3.10 -19.17
N LEU A 821 -22.09 -4.01 -19.74
CA LEU A 821 -21.91 -4.49 -21.12
C LEU A 821 -22.21 -3.41 -22.18
N GLU A 822 -23.10 -2.44 -21.93
CA GLU A 822 -23.32 -1.29 -22.82
C GLU A 822 -22.14 -0.32 -22.78
N ILE A 823 -21.64 0.02 -21.58
CA ILE A 823 -20.42 0.83 -21.39
C ILE A 823 -19.26 0.20 -22.17
N LEU A 824 -18.99 -1.09 -21.96
CA LEU A 824 -17.93 -1.86 -22.63
C LEU A 824 -18.12 -2.01 -24.16
N ARG A 825 -19.32 -1.79 -24.70
CA ARG A 825 -19.56 -1.71 -26.16
C ARG A 825 -19.30 -0.32 -26.72
N SER A 826 -19.43 0.72 -25.89
CA SER A 826 -19.27 2.12 -26.30
C SER A 826 -17.83 2.64 -26.18
N CYS A 827 -17.05 2.14 -25.21
CA CYS A 827 -15.68 2.58 -24.95
C CYS A 827 -14.65 1.71 -25.70
N LYS A 828 -13.86 2.27 -26.62
CA LYS A 828 -12.87 1.50 -27.38
C LYS A 828 -11.63 1.17 -26.54
N ARG A 829 -11.00 2.16 -25.93
CA ARG A 829 -9.85 1.99 -25.01
C ARG A 829 -10.31 1.27 -23.74
N GLY A 830 -11.49 1.63 -23.23
CA GLY A 830 -12.10 0.97 -22.08
C GLY A 830 -12.32 -0.54 -22.27
N LYS A 831 -12.76 -0.98 -23.47
CA LYS A 831 -12.85 -2.40 -23.81
C LYS A 831 -11.49 -3.08 -23.91
N GLU A 832 -10.51 -2.45 -24.53
CA GLU A 832 -9.15 -2.99 -24.65
C GLU A 832 -8.52 -3.19 -23.27
N TYR A 833 -8.67 -2.21 -22.37
CA TYR A 833 -8.28 -2.29 -20.96
C TYR A 833 -8.97 -3.46 -20.22
N TYR A 834 -10.27 -3.65 -20.42
CA TYR A 834 -11.03 -4.75 -19.82
C TYR A 834 -10.59 -6.15 -20.31
N GLU A 835 -10.25 -6.29 -21.59
CA GLU A 835 -9.58 -7.49 -22.11
C GLU A 835 -8.18 -7.67 -21.53
N ASN A 836 -7.44 -6.58 -21.34
CA ASN A 836 -6.08 -6.61 -20.82
C ASN A 836 -6.03 -7.07 -19.35
N LEU A 837 -6.99 -6.65 -18.51
CA LEU A 837 -7.16 -7.17 -17.15
C LEU A 837 -7.42 -8.70 -17.14
N CYS A 838 -8.28 -9.19 -18.04
CA CYS A 838 -8.56 -10.61 -18.17
C CYS A 838 -7.30 -11.41 -18.51
N MET A 839 -6.53 -10.95 -19.51
CA MET A 839 -5.30 -11.62 -19.93
C MET A 839 -4.16 -11.50 -18.91
N LYS A 840 -4.04 -10.37 -18.20
CA LYS A 840 -3.13 -10.19 -17.05
C LYS A 840 -3.36 -11.30 -16.00
N ALA A 841 -4.61 -11.58 -15.65
CA ALA A 841 -4.96 -12.61 -14.68
C ALA A 841 -4.73 -14.04 -15.18
N VAL A 842 -4.95 -14.31 -16.48
CA VAL A 842 -4.55 -15.57 -17.14
C VAL A 842 -3.03 -15.75 -17.07
N ASN A 843 -2.26 -14.73 -17.45
CA ASN A 843 -0.80 -14.74 -17.50
C ASN A 843 -0.18 -14.99 -16.10
N GLN A 844 -0.71 -14.33 -15.07
CA GLN A 844 -0.34 -14.57 -13.66
C GLN A 844 -0.64 -16.00 -13.18
N SER A 845 -1.67 -16.65 -13.74
CA SER A 845 -2.05 -18.02 -13.36
C SER A 845 -1.18 -19.08 -14.05
N ILE A 846 -0.95 -18.93 -15.36
CA ILE A 846 -0.17 -19.89 -16.16
C ILE A 846 1.34 -19.78 -15.91
N GLY A 847 1.85 -18.58 -15.60
CA GLY A 847 3.25 -18.32 -15.23
C GLY A 847 3.66 -18.87 -13.85
N ARG A 848 3.10 -20.02 -13.42
CA ARG A 848 3.37 -20.63 -12.10
C ARG A 848 3.87 -22.06 -12.13
N ALA A 849 3.52 -22.82 -13.17
CA ALA A 849 3.85 -24.24 -13.30
C ALA A 849 5.33 -24.53 -13.56
N ILE A 850 6.07 -23.57 -14.13
CA ILE A 850 7.43 -23.80 -14.65
C ILE A 850 8.42 -22.95 -13.85
N ARG A 851 9.42 -23.59 -13.23
CA ARG A 851 10.30 -22.93 -12.23
C ARG A 851 11.81 -23.10 -12.40
N HIS A 852 12.28 -24.06 -13.19
CA HIS A 852 13.71 -24.21 -13.51
C HIS A 852 13.91 -24.78 -14.92
N ILE A 853 15.14 -24.75 -15.43
CA ILE A 853 15.50 -25.21 -16.78
C ILE A 853 15.07 -26.65 -17.11
N ASN A 854 15.05 -27.55 -16.12
CA ASN A 854 14.63 -28.95 -16.26
C ASN A 854 13.12 -29.18 -15.98
N ASP A 855 12.29 -28.14 -15.99
CA ASP A 855 10.86 -28.23 -15.63
C ASP A 855 9.97 -28.23 -16.87
N TYR A 856 8.83 -28.93 -16.80
CA TYR A 856 7.93 -29.08 -17.94
C TYR A 856 6.45 -29.07 -17.53
N ALA A 857 5.61 -28.48 -18.37
CA ALA A 857 4.16 -28.40 -18.16
C ALA A 857 3.36 -28.25 -19.46
N ALA A 858 2.16 -28.83 -19.48
CA ALA A 858 1.13 -28.53 -20.47
C ALA A 858 0.20 -27.41 -19.97
N ILE A 859 -0.26 -26.55 -20.88
CA ILE A 859 -1.15 -25.42 -20.58
C ILE A 859 -2.34 -25.48 -21.55
N LEU A 860 -3.51 -25.87 -21.03
CA LEU A 860 -4.74 -25.97 -21.83
C LEU A 860 -5.60 -24.73 -21.62
N LEU A 861 -5.76 -23.93 -22.67
CA LEU A 861 -6.61 -22.74 -22.69
C LEU A 861 -7.98 -23.13 -23.25
N VAL A 862 -8.92 -23.46 -22.35
CA VAL A 862 -10.19 -24.13 -22.71
C VAL A 862 -11.28 -23.09 -22.95
N ASP A 863 -11.23 -22.46 -24.12
CA ASP A 863 -12.31 -21.62 -24.67
C ASP A 863 -12.09 -21.40 -26.18
N GLY A 864 -13.16 -21.41 -26.98
CA GLY A 864 -13.09 -21.07 -28.40
C GLY A 864 -12.56 -19.66 -28.69
N ARG A 865 -12.62 -18.73 -27.73
CA ARG A 865 -12.07 -17.36 -27.84
C ARG A 865 -10.55 -17.26 -27.75
N TYR A 866 -9.84 -18.32 -27.33
CA TYR A 866 -8.39 -18.40 -27.48
C TYR A 866 -7.95 -18.81 -28.90
N ALA A 867 -8.85 -19.44 -29.67
CA ALA A 867 -8.51 -20.03 -30.97
C ALA A 867 -8.44 -18.98 -32.10
N SER A 868 -7.27 -18.84 -32.71
CA SER A 868 -6.97 -17.75 -33.65
C SER A 868 -7.57 -18.02 -35.04
N ASN A 869 -8.60 -17.25 -35.41
CA ASN A 869 -9.29 -17.39 -36.69
C ASN A 869 -8.72 -16.42 -37.74
N SER A 870 -8.09 -16.94 -38.80
CA SER A 870 -7.47 -16.16 -39.90
C SER A 870 -8.42 -15.13 -40.56
N SER A 871 -9.73 -15.36 -40.50
CA SER A 871 -10.78 -14.50 -41.04
C SER A 871 -11.24 -13.36 -40.12
N LYS A 872 -10.78 -13.29 -38.86
CA LYS A 872 -11.19 -12.26 -37.89
C LYS A 872 -10.01 -11.37 -37.46
N ARG A 873 -9.53 -10.52 -38.38
CA ARG A 873 -8.60 -9.42 -38.09
C ARG A 873 -9.27 -8.31 -37.27
N SER A 874 -9.55 -8.59 -36.00
CA SER A 874 -9.85 -7.57 -34.98
C SER A 874 -8.54 -7.03 -34.40
N PHE A 875 -8.55 -5.82 -33.82
CA PHE A 875 -7.31 -5.07 -33.53
C PHE A 875 -6.45 -5.59 -32.37
N SER A 876 -6.92 -6.59 -31.61
CA SER A 876 -6.10 -7.40 -30.70
C SER A 876 -6.79 -8.74 -30.43
N HIS A 877 -6.12 -9.88 -30.62
CA HIS A 877 -6.66 -11.19 -30.22
C HIS A 877 -6.28 -11.50 -28.76
N PRO A 878 -7.08 -12.27 -27.97
CA PRO A 878 -6.67 -12.67 -26.62
C PRO A 878 -5.33 -13.42 -26.60
N ALA A 879 -5.08 -14.27 -27.61
CA ALA A 879 -3.81 -14.96 -27.77
C ALA A 879 -2.62 -14.03 -28.10
N ASP A 880 -2.86 -12.80 -28.57
CA ASP A 880 -1.77 -11.84 -28.79
C ASP A 880 -1.21 -11.28 -27.48
N LYS A 881 -2.01 -11.29 -26.41
CA LYS A 881 -1.74 -10.72 -25.08
C LYS A 881 -1.11 -11.75 -24.11
N LEU A 882 -0.73 -12.93 -24.63
CA LEU A 882 0.05 -13.94 -23.90
C LEU A 882 1.54 -13.54 -23.87
N PRO A 883 2.32 -13.97 -22.86
CA PRO A 883 3.77 -13.78 -22.83
C PRO A 883 4.43 -14.43 -24.05
N LYS A 884 5.46 -13.77 -24.60
CA LYS A 884 6.10 -14.19 -25.86
C LYS A 884 6.48 -15.68 -25.87
N TRP A 885 7.10 -16.19 -24.81
CA TRP A 885 7.51 -17.59 -24.70
C TRP A 885 6.37 -18.61 -24.73
N ILE A 886 5.14 -18.21 -24.34
CA ILE A 886 3.93 -19.04 -24.50
C ILE A 886 3.39 -18.89 -25.92
N LYS A 887 3.34 -17.65 -26.43
CA LYS A 887 2.79 -17.32 -27.75
C LYS A 887 3.56 -18.00 -28.88
N ASP A 888 4.89 -17.99 -28.81
CA ASP A 888 5.78 -18.59 -29.81
C ASP A 888 5.62 -20.13 -29.88
N CYS A 889 5.12 -20.77 -28.82
CA CYS A 889 4.86 -22.21 -28.74
C CYS A 889 3.37 -22.58 -28.89
N LEU A 890 2.46 -21.60 -29.05
CA LEU A 890 1.01 -21.82 -28.92
C LEU A 890 0.42 -22.55 -30.12
N ILE A 891 -0.18 -23.72 -29.85
CA ILE A 891 -1.06 -24.40 -30.81
C ILE A 891 -2.42 -23.68 -30.77
N SER A 892 -2.60 -22.78 -31.74
CA SER A 892 -3.70 -21.81 -31.79
C SER A 892 -5.04 -22.38 -32.25
N SER A 893 -5.06 -23.62 -32.74
CA SER A 893 -6.26 -24.41 -33.05
C SER A 893 -5.90 -25.90 -33.15
N THR A 894 -6.86 -26.76 -32.81
CA THR A 894 -6.79 -28.22 -33.03
C THR A 894 -8.03 -28.67 -33.76
N GLU A 895 -7.92 -29.61 -34.70
CA GLU A 895 -9.06 -30.03 -35.54
C GLU A 895 -10.16 -30.73 -34.73
N ASN A 896 -9.77 -31.50 -33.71
CA ASN A 896 -10.67 -32.25 -32.84
C ASN A 896 -9.98 -32.60 -31.51
N TYR A 897 -10.77 -33.04 -30.52
CA TYR A 897 -10.25 -33.44 -29.21
C TYR A 897 -9.27 -34.64 -29.25
N GLY A 898 -9.39 -35.52 -30.25
CA GLY A 898 -8.43 -36.63 -30.43
C GLY A 898 -7.02 -36.14 -30.70
N GLU A 899 -6.86 -35.01 -31.38
CA GLU A 899 -5.55 -34.36 -31.57
C GLU A 899 -4.98 -33.83 -30.25
N VAL A 900 -5.80 -33.15 -29.44
CA VAL A 900 -5.42 -32.66 -28.10
C VAL A 900 -4.91 -33.82 -27.23
N HIS A 901 -5.66 -34.93 -27.19
CA HIS A 901 -5.29 -36.13 -26.44
C HIS A 901 -3.99 -36.77 -26.95
N ARG A 902 -3.82 -36.88 -28.27
CA ARG A 902 -2.60 -37.42 -28.91
C ARG A 902 -1.37 -36.58 -28.57
N ARG A 903 -1.47 -35.24 -28.65
CA ARG A 903 -0.36 -34.32 -28.35
C ARG A 903 0.03 -34.37 -26.87
N LEU A 904 -0.95 -34.35 -25.95
CA LEU A 904 -0.70 -34.50 -24.51
C LEU A 904 0.01 -35.83 -24.20
N SER A 905 -0.49 -36.95 -24.73
CA SER A 905 0.14 -38.25 -24.52
C SER A 905 1.58 -38.25 -25.02
N SER A 906 1.83 -37.74 -26.24
CA SER A 906 3.19 -37.68 -26.81
C SER A 906 4.13 -36.78 -25.99
N PHE A 907 3.64 -35.67 -25.44
CA PHE A 907 4.43 -34.73 -24.65
C PHE A 907 4.84 -35.32 -23.30
N PHE A 908 3.91 -35.94 -22.58
CA PHE A 908 4.22 -36.61 -21.31
C PHE A 908 5.09 -37.85 -21.51
N THR A 909 4.89 -38.64 -22.57
CA THR A 909 5.79 -39.77 -22.91
C THR A 909 7.20 -39.33 -23.34
N HIS A 910 7.43 -38.03 -23.57
CA HIS A 910 8.76 -37.49 -23.92
C HIS A 910 9.47 -36.78 -22.75
N ASN A 911 8.73 -36.30 -21.74
CA ASN A 911 9.27 -35.56 -20.59
C ASN A 911 9.22 -36.35 -19.25
N ILE A 912 8.68 -37.58 -19.25
CA ILE A 912 8.76 -38.57 -18.16
C ILE A 912 9.92 -39.53 -18.44
#